data_AF-A0A136IVV7-F1
#
_entry.id   AF-A0A136IVV7-F1
#
_cell.length_a   1.000
_cell.length_b   1.000
_cell.length_c   1.000
_cell.angle_alpha   90.00
_cell.angle_beta   90.00
_cell.angle_gamma   90.00
#
_symmetry.space_group_name_H-M   'P 1'
#
loop_
_entity.id
_entity.type
_entity.pdbx_description
1 polymer ?
#
loop_
_entity_poly.entity_id
_entity_poly.type
_entity_poly.pdbx_seq_one_letter_code
_entity_poly.pdbx_strand_id
1 'polypeptide(L)'
;MASVVRGTSLRAGGACVRCRKGKTKCVYENGRAPCKNCAKGMHECYLPSESLAHHHGQSPARVSRPRESLPHTERSASAVASDRQPQNATSNTGVVVPHRPPASTSNEKLTPELAAECERVINKTLPSCVAFHKPSFIQKLKNGTLEGSIVNGLLACAARSSPALIRRYGTQGGAAAAAEHFAAKAISLVMQNLDNPNLADIQALCLLTIHEWGNRSAIRAYIYLGQAARMAQMYRIISAHQGHGEPDRFIKDESFRRTLWLIYILDCFLTSSPGRHPAVSQFDIKGVPLPCPDMSYNFGTPVYVRTLAGGPPSTAPDPATPLTEVGEFGHIVMATQAWRNVIEMLTTVTTDSFSEEQCASLEAGIEAVRNSLPLHYVDKPGHINLHITMGSGYTYAMLHCLLHCATIMVNRRRLLHMVTTQGFSQESWRMASHTHLQTVDKVFAASHSVVSLLLALEANADKDAVLNFPLVMLFSCFTASSTIAWFSLKGFTPPDVNETAETFVRDGMRFLQDGANIWILAVPWYRHLTVMAKVLRNGDSAGKLPTDSDLRAKEEVTGLDSRNTGHPADRMEYERHSPAHPAEFSEHRGSEPPRKSGFTTINGGSGAASTPAGTSPLPQPQAKAESPAPSSTEDQGIDSVTHPGSDMTAAELCMAFERQLLELDDLAAFMGGGV
;
A
#
# COMPACT_ATOMS: atom_id res chain seq x y z
N MET A 1 -28.78 -33.22 55.68
CA MET A 1 -29.22 -32.42 54.51
C MET A 1 -28.46 -32.93 53.29
N ALA A 2 -29.13 -33.17 52.16
CA ALA A 2 -28.47 -33.64 50.94
C ALA A 2 -28.16 -32.47 49.98
N SER A 3 -26.93 -32.36 49.50
CA SER A 3 -26.55 -31.35 48.51
C SER A 3 -26.88 -31.85 47.11
N VAL A 4 -27.78 -31.17 46.40
CA VAL A 4 -28.21 -31.55 45.05
C VAL A 4 -27.20 -31.06 44.02
N VAL A 5 -26.42 -31.98 43.45
CA VAL A 5 -25.58 -31.70 42.29
C VAL A 5 -26.48 -31.36 41.09
N ARG A 6 -26.57 -30.07 40.75
CA ARG A 6 -27.29 -29.56 39.58
C ARG A 6 -26.61 -30.05 38.30
N GLY A 7 -27.04 -31.20 37.78
CA GLY A 7 -26.63 -31.70 36.48
C GLY A 7 -27.07 -30.73 35.37
N THR A 8 -26.12 -30.12 34.68
CA THR A 8 -26.36 -29.25 33.54
C THR A 8 -27.00 -30.05 32.39
N SER A 9 -28.22 -29.68 32.01
CA SER A 9 -28.86 -30.23 30.82
C SER A 9 -28.11 -29.75 29.58
N LEU A 10 -27.58 -30.68 28.79
CA LEU A 10 -26.87 -30.36 27.56
C LEU A 10 -27.89 -29.94 26.49
N ARG A 11 -27.90 -28.65 26.12
CA ARG A 11 -28.66 -28.19 24.95
C ARG A 11 -28.12 -28.88 23.69
N ALA A 12 -29.02 -29.27 22.81
CA ALA A 12 -28.70 -30.13 21.67
C ALA A 12 -27.77 -29.46 20.64
N GLY A 13 -26.87 -30.23 20.04
CA GLY A 13 -26.06 -29.83 18.87
C GLY A 13 -24.69 -30.50 18.78
N GLY A 14 -23.99 -30.64 19.92
CA GLY A 14 -22.60 -31.12 19.94
C GLY A 14 -22.43 -32.65 19.87
N ALA A 15 -21.48 -33.11 19.06
CA ALA A 15 -20.94 -34.47 19.14
C ALA A 15 -19.71 -34.53 20.06
N CYS A 16 -19.62 -35.56 20.91
CA CYS A 16 -18.46 -35.76 21.78
C CYS A 16 -17.15 -35.94 20.99
N VAL A 17 -16.01 -35.62 21.61
CA VAL A 17 -14.70 -35.58 20.93
C VAL A 17 -14.37 -36.91 20.24
N ARG A 18 -14.65 -38.04 20.88
CA ARG A 18 -14.45 -39.37 20.28
C ARG A 18 -15.34 -39.60 19.04
N CYS A 19 -16.64 -39.32 19.12
CA CYS A 19 -17.55 -39.52 17.99
C CYS A 19 -17.23 -38.55 16.83
N ARG A 20 -16.82 -37.31 17.14
CA ARG A 20 -16.34 -36.32 16.15
C ARG A 20 -15.07 -36.81 15.44
N LYS A 21 -14.05 -37.26 16.19
CA LYS A 21 -12.80 -37.81 15.63
C LYS A 21 -13.03 -39.09 14.81
N GLY A 22 -13.93 -39.96 15.26
CA GLY A 22 -14.32 -41.20 14.56
C GLY A 22 -15.40 -41.03 13.49
N LYS A 23 -15.86 -39.81 13.18
CA LYS A 23 -16.97 -39.52 12.23
C LYS A 23 -18.23 -40.39 12.43
N THR A 24 -18.58 -40.75 13.68
CA THR A 24 -19.76 -41.59 14.01
C THR A 24 -20.87 -40.78 14.68
N LYS A 25 -22.12 -41.22 14.51
CA LYS A 25 -23.30 -40.54 15.07
C LYS A 25 -23.28 -40.56 16.60
N CYS A 26 -23.12 -39.39 17.22
CA CYS A 26 -23.20 -39.23 18.66
C CYS A 26 -24.68 -39.14 19.09
N VAL A 27 -25.13 -40.04 19.97
CA VAL A 27 -26.51 -40.06 20.49
C VAL A 27 -26.47 -40.24 22.00
N TYR A 28 -27.11 -39.34 22.74
CA TYR A 28 -27.30 -39.42 24.18
C TYR A 28 -28.75 -39.83 24.46
N GLU A 29 -28.99 -40.88 25.24
CA GLU A 29 -30.35 -41.37 25.48
C GLU A 29 -31.10 -40.49 26.49
N ASN A 30 -30.42 -40.07 27.57
CA ASN A 30 -30.99 -39.23 28.63
C ASN A 30 -30.39 -37.81 28.68
N GLY A 31 -29.90 -37.30 27.54
CA GLY A 31 -29.26 -35.97 27.46
C GLY A 31 -27.96 -35.80 28.30
N ARG A 32 -27.39 -36.89 28.80
CA ARG A 32 -26.20 -36.94 29.66
C ARG A 32 -25.17 -37.90 29.09
N ALA A 33 -23.90 -37.63 29.36
CA ALA A 33 -22.80 -38.55 29.04
C ALA A 33 -22.84 -39.83 29.92
N PRO A 34 -22.30 -40.97 29.44
CA PRO A 34 -21.73 -41.18 28.11
C PRO A 34 -22.79 -41.32 27.00
N CYS A 35 -22.43 -40.98 25.76
CA CYS A 35 -23.27 -41.25 24.59
C CYS A 35 -23.28 -42.76 24.28
N LYS A 36 -24.34 -43.26 23.64
CA LYS A 36 -24.58 -44.69 23.38
C LYS A 36 -23.40 -45.41 22.71
N ASN A 37 -22.71 -44.73 21.78
CA ASN A 37 -21.57 -45.29 21.06
C ASN A 37 -20.28 -45.35 21.92
N CYS A 38 -20.12 -44.45 22.88
CA CYS A 38 -19.01 -44.49 23.83
C CYS A 38 -19.30 -45.47 24.98
N ALA A 39 -20.55 -45.52 25.46
CA ALA A 39 -21.01 -46.49 26.45
C ALA A 39 -20.79 -47.94 25.98
N LYS A 40 -21.20 -48.28 24.75
CA LYS A 40 -21.01 -49.61 24.16
C LYS A 40 -19.53 -50.04 24.06
N GLY A 41 -18.60 -49.09 23.91
CA GLY A 41 -17.16 -49.35 23.87
C GLY A 41 -16.43 -49.16 25.21
N MET A 42 -17.14 -48.85 26.30
CA MET A 42 -16.54 -48.43 27.59
C MET A 42 -15.48 -47.32 27.43
N HIS A 43 -15.82 -46.29 26.66
CA HIS A 43 -14.94 -45.17 26.36
C HIS A 43 -15.40 -43.86 27.00
N GLU A 44 -14.44 -43.05 27.41
CA GLU A 44 -14.69 -41.71 27.95
C GLU A 44 -15.39 -40.80 26.91
N CYS A 45 -16.33 -39.98 27.38
CA CYS A 45 -17.27 -39.28 26.53
C CYS A 45 -17.53 -37.84 27.02
N TYR A 46 -16.64 -36.93 26.68
CA TYR A 46 -16.78 -35.49 26.93
C TYR A 46 -17.07 -34.71 25.64
N LEU A 47 -17.77 -33.59 25.78
CA LEU A 47 -17.87 -32.56 24.73
C LEU A 47 -16.63 -31.66 24.81
N PRO A 48 -16.13 -31.14 23.68
CA PRO A 48 -15.10 -30.09 23.71
C PRO A 48 -15.73 -28.81 24.29
N SER A 49 -15.24 -28.37 25.45
CA SER A 49 -15.61 -27.08 26.07
C SER A 49 -14.70 -25.96 25.57
N GLU A 50 -15.27 -24.85 25.11
CA GLU A 50 -14.56 -23.71 24.51
C GLU A 50 -13.73 -22.87 25.50
N SER A 51 -13.72 -23.23 26.79
CA SER A 51 -13.19 -22.42 27.90
C SER A 51 -12.04 -23.08 28.68
N LEU A 52 -11.31 -24.04 28.10
CA LEU A 52 -10.24 -24.78 28.79
C LEU A 52 -9.01 -25.10 27.92
N ALA A 53 -8.62 -24.15 27.06
CA ALA A 53 -7.24 -24.08 26.55
C ALA A 53 -6.39 -23.26 27.53
N HIS A 54 -5.29 -23.84 28.02
CA HIS A 54 -4.37 -23.28 29.05
C HIS A 54 -5.07 -23.14 30.44
N HIS A 55 -4.62 -23.75 31.54
CA HIS A 55 -3.25 -23.85 32.05
C HIS A 55 -2.94 -25.17 32.82
N HIS A 56 -1.69 -25.27 33.29
CA HIS A 56 -1.03 -26.40 33.96
C HIS A 56 -1.82 -27.14 35.05
N GLY A 57 -1.60 -28.46 35.13
CA GLY A 57 -1.95 -29.26 36.30
C GLY A 57 -0.92 -29.17 37.41
N GLN A 58 -1.35 -28.75 38.61
CA GLN A 58 -0.66 -28.99 39.89
C GLN A 58 -1.70 -29.25 41.01
N SER A 59 -1.53 -30.34 41.76
CA SER A 59 -2.23 -30.64 43.03
C SER A 59 -1.69 -31.95 43.65
N PRO A 60 -1.74 -32.14 44.98
CA PRO A 60 -0.92 -31.40 45.94
C PRO A 60 -0.12 -32.33 46.89
N ALA A 61 0.68 -31.77 47.80
CA ALA A 61 1.76 -32.47 48.51
C ALA A 61 1.47 -32.93 49.95
N ARG A 62 2.22 -33.96 50.41
CA ARG A 62 2.68 -34.31 51.80
C ARG A 62 3.31 -35.74 51.78
N VAL A 63 4.30 -36.16 52.60
CA VAL A 63 5.05 -35.53 53.72
C VAL A 63 6.44 -36.21 53.95
N SER A 64 7.33 -35.55 54.71
CA SER A 64 8.57 -36.07 55.37
C SER A 64 9.89 -36.33 54.60
N ARG A 65 10.99 -36.31 55.38
CA ARG A 65 12.45 -36.45 55.09
C ARG A 65 13.03 -37.61 55.98
N PRO A 66 14.36 -37.91 56.13
CA PRO A 66 15.59 -37.31 55.56
C PRO A 66 16.74 -38.29 55.13
N ARG A 67 17.87 -37.71 54.62
CA ARG A 67 19.25 -38.30 54.56
C ARG A 67 19.45 -39.48 53.57
N GLU A 68 20.63 -39.81 53.00
CA GLU A 68 22.02 -39.27 53.07
C GLU A 68 22.85 -39.69 51.81
N SER A 69 24.05 -39.11 51.61
CA SER A 69 25.21 -39.61 50.81
C SER A 69 25.21 -39.67 49.25
N LEU A 70 26.42 -39.41 48.69
CA LEU A 70 26.95 -39.64 47.32
C LEU A 70 27.88 -40.90 47.34
N PRO A 71 28.62 -41.36 46.29
CA PRO A 71 28.84 -40.84 44.92
C PRO A 71 28.84 -41.90 43.76
N HIS A 72 29.20 -41.45 42.54
CA HIS A 72 29.82 -42.13 41.38
C HIS A 72 29.74 -43.66 41.15
N THR A 73 29.48 -44.05 39.89
CA THR A 73 30.52 -44.68 38.99
C THR A 73 30.12 -44.67 37.50
N GLU A 74 31.06 -45.10 36.64
CA GLU A 74 31.07 -45.02 35.16
C GLU A 74 30.40 -46.22 34.45
N ARG A 75 29.98 -46.07 33.17
CA ARG A 75 30.66 -46.68 31.98
C ARG A 75 29.91 -46.51 30.64
N SER A 76 30.67 -46.63 29.55
CA SER A 76 30.22 -46.57 28.15
C SER A 76 30.04 -47.96 27.53
N ALA A 77 29.16 -48.08 26.52
CA ALA A 77 29.20 -49.13 25.48
C ALA A 77 28.35 -48.72 24.26
N SER A 78 28.56 -49.35 23.10
CA SER A 78 27.80 -49.07 21.85
C SER A 78 27.55 -50.32 21.02
N ALA A 79 26.34 -50.47 20.49
CA ALA A 79 25.93 -51.36 19.38
C ALA A 79 24.58 -50.83 18.83
N VAL A 80 24.25 -50.63 17.55
CA VAL A 80 24.69 -51.13 16.22
C VAL A 80 23.76 -52.21 15.62
N ALA A 81 22.84 -51.72 14.76
CA ALA A 81 22.37 -52.27 13.47
C ALA A 81 21.33 -53.43 13.36
N SER A 82 20.74 -53.45 12.14
CA SER A 82 19.80 -54.39 11.49
C SER A 82 18.36 -54.46 12.03
N ASP A 83 17.29 -54.06 11.33
CA ASP A 83 16.86 -54.14 9.90
C ASP A 83 16.06 -55.41 9.54
N ARG A 84 14.91 -55.21 8.87
CA ARG A 84 14.12 -56.17 8.07
C ARG A 84 12.84 -55.51 7.48
N GLN A 85 12.77 -55.40 6.15
CA GLN A 85 11.53 -55.28 5.35
C GLN A 85 11.15 -56.64 4.72
N PRO A 86 9.86 -56.88 4.36
CA PRO A 86 9.31 -56.53 3.03
C PRO A 86 7.90 -55.85 3.15
N GLN A 87 7.34 -55.08 2.19
CA GLN A 87 7.11 -55.29 0.74
C GLN A 87 6.19 -56.49 0.44
N ASN A 88 5.15 -56.45 -0.43
CA ASN A 88 4.60 -55.47 -1.38
C ASN A 88 3.11 -55.83 -1.66
N ALA A 89 2.20 -55.01 -2.22
CA ALA A 89 2.15 -53.59 -2.64
C ALA A 89 0.67 -53.07 -2.42
N THR A 90 -0.05 -52.22 -3.18
CA THR A 90 0.09 -51.57 -4.52
C THR A 90 -0.82 -50.31 -4.64
N SER A 91 -0.76 -49.65 -5.80
CA SER A 91 -1.66 -48.62 -6.39
C SER A 91 -3.17 -48.76 -6.13
N ASN A 92 -4.01 -47.71 -6.08
CA ASN A 92 -3.83 -46.28 -6.38
C ASN A 92 -5.05 -45.46 -5.83
N THR A 93 -5.11 -44.12 -5.76
CA THR A 93 -4.21 -43.00 -6.15
C THR A 93 -4.43 -41.82 -5.18
N GLY A 94 -3.49 -40.88 -5.06
CA GLY A 94 -3.72 -39.57 -4.43
C GLY A 94 -2.41 -38.77 -4.28
N VAL A 95 -2.39 -37.50 -4.71
CA VAL A 95 -1.14 -36.71 -4.73
C VAL A 95 -0.76 -36.23 -3.32
N VAL A 96 0.40 -36.67 -2.84
CA VAL A 96 1.04 -36.18 -1.62
C VAL A 96 2.45 -35.71 -1.98
N VAL A 97 2.76 -34.45 -1.72
CA VAL A 97 4.11 -33.90 -1.91
C VAL A 97 5.01 -34.40 -0.77
N PRO A 98 6.16 -35.04 -1.03
CA PRO A 98 7.03 -35.52 0.03
C PRO A 98 7.69 -34.36 0.78
N HIS A 99 7.63 -34.37 2.11
CA HIS A 99 8.50 -33.52 2.93
C HIS A 99 9.95 -33.98 2.75
N ARG A 100 10.73 -33.20 2.00
CA ARG A 100 12.19 -33.30 2.00
C ARG A 100 12.70 -32.84 3.38
N PRO A 101 13.64 -33.54 4.03
CA PRO A 101 14.36 -32.94 5.16
C PRO A 101 15.06 -31.66 4.68
N PRO A 102 15.32 -30.68 5.57
CA PRO A 102 15.92 -29.42 5.15
C PRO A 102 17.24 -29.69 4.44
N ALA A 103 17.28 -29.39 3.14
CA ALA A 103 18.54 -29.24 2.45
C ALA A 103 19.29 -28.12 3.17
N SER A 104 20.57 -28.32 3.48
CA SER A 104 21.41 -27.25 3.99
C SER A 104 21.31 -26.08 3.04
N THR A 105 20.76 -24.96 3.51
CA THR A 105 20.59 -23.75 2.72
C THR A 105 21.99 -23.31 2.31
N SER A 106 22.29 -23.51 1.03
CA SER A 106 23.51 -22.99 0.45
C SER A 106 23.40 -21.47 0.51
N ASN A 107 24.07 -20.86 1.48
CA ASN A 107 24.35 -19.43 1.46
C ASN A 107 25.17 -19.16 0.19
N GLU A 108 24.43 -18.85 -0.87
CA GLU A 108 24.93 -18.47 -2.18
C GLU A 108 25.86 -17.29 -1.96
N LYS A 109 27.18 -17.55 -1.99
CA LYS A 109 28.19 -16.65 -1.41
C LYS A 109 27.99 -15.26 -1.97
N LEU A 110 27.67 -14.31 -1.09
CA LEU A 110 27.42 -12.92 -1.47
C LEU A 110 28.60 -12.40 -2.29
N THR A 111 28.37 -12.13 -3.58
CA THR A 111 29.43 -11.69 -4.47
C THR A 111 29.81 -10.24 -4.13
N PRO A 112 31.05 -9.80 -4.40
CA PRO A 112 31.45 -8.41 -4.18
C PRO A 112 30.56 -7.40 -4.93
N GLU A 113 30.03 -7.80 -6.09
CA GLU A 113 29.04 -7.04 -6.87
C GLU A 113 27.72 -6.85 -6.09
N LEU A 114 27.15 -7.93 -5.54
CA LEU A 114 25.91 -7.87 -4.75
C LEU A 114 26.13 -7.15 -3.40
N ALA A 115 27.30 -7.29 -2.79
CA ALA A 115 27.68 -6.53 -1.60
C ALA A 115 27.74 -5.02 -1.89
N ALA A 116 28.37 -4.61 -3.00
CA ALA A 116 28.42 -3.21 -3.41
C ALA A 116 27.04 -2.61 -3.69
N GLU A 117 26.11 -3.40 -4.26
CA GLU A 117 24.72 -2.97 -4.47
C GLU A 117 23.95 -2.76 -3.14
N CYS A 118 24.17 -3.62 -2.15
CA CYS A 118 23.69 -3.39 -0.78
C CYS A 118 24.31 -2.13 -0.15
N GLU A 119 25.62 -1.92 -0.28
CA GLU A 119 26.29 -0.71 0.21
C GLU A 119 25.75 0.55 -0.47
N ARG A 120 25.43 0.51 -1.78
CA ARG A 120 24.88 1.65 -2.51
C ARG A 120 23.55 2.11 -1.92
N VAL A 121 22.60 1.22 -1.67
CA VAL A 121 21.29 1.60 -1.10
C VAL A 121 21.39 2.06 0.35
N ILE A 122 22.25 1.44 1.17
CA ILE A 122 22.52 1.87 2.56
C ILE A 122 23.16 3.27 2.61
N ASN A 123 23.98 3.63 1.61
CA ASN A 123 24.75 4.87 1.62
C ASN A 123 24.12 6.06 0.90
N LYS A 124 23.36 5.86 -0.19
CA LYS A 124 22.93 6.96 -1.07
C LYS A 124 21.41 7.12 -1.25
N THR A 125 20.62 6.04 -1.38
CA THR A 125 19.31 6.14 -2.09
C THR A 125 18.07 5.65 -1.33
N LEU A 126 18.19 5.08 -0.13
CA LEU A 126 17.06 4.42 0.54
C LEU A 126 16.82 4.96 1.97
N PRO A 127 15.90 5.93 2.17
CA PRO A 127 15.65 6.54 3.48
C PRO A 127 15.27 5.57 4.62
N SER A 128 14.68 4.40 4.32
CA SER A 128 14.39 3.39 5.35
C SER A 128 15.66 2.77 5.96
N CYS A 129 16.83 2.86 5.30
CA CYS A 129 18.10 2.39 5.86
C CYS A 129 18.61 3.24 7.05
N VAL A 130 18.06 4.43 7.31
CA VAL A 130 18.39 5.21 8.53
C VAL A 130 17.91 4.47 9.80
N ALA A 131 17.00 3.51 9.68
CA ALA A 131 16.63 2.64 10.78
C ALA A 131 17.75 1.65 11.20
N PHE A 132 18.75 1.43 10.36
CA PHE A 132 19.77 0.39 10.53
C PHE A 132 21.09 0.95 11.10
N HIS A 133 21.77 0.22 11.98
CA HIS A 133 23.05 0.67 12.56
C HIS A 133 24.19 0.57 11.54
N LYS A 134 24.31 1.59 10.70
CA LYS A 134 25.17 1.66 9.51
C LYS A 134 26.60 1.11 9.72
N PRO A 135 27.35 1.44 10.80
CA PRO A 135 28.69 0.89 11.02
C PRO A 135 28.69 -0.64 11.13
N SER A 136 27.90 -1.22 12.03
CA SER A 136 27.81 -2.67 12.21
C SER A 136 27.18 -3.37 11.01
N PHE A 137 26.27 -2.71 10.30
CA PHE A 137 25.61 -3.27 9.12
C PHE A 137 26.60 -3.48 7.97
N ILE A 138 27.37 -2.44 7.63
CA ILE A 138 28.40 -2.49 6.59
C ILE A 138 29.52 -3.47 6.99
N GLN A 139 29.90 -3.53 8.27
CA GLN A 139 30.87 -4.49 8.78
C GLN A 139 30.39 -5.94 8.62
N LYS A 140 29.15 -6.26 9.03
CA LYS A 140 28.56 -7.60 8.87
C LYS A 140 28.39 -7.99 7.40
N LEU A 141 28.00 -7.04 6.54
CA LEU A 141 27.90 -7.23 5.10
C LEU A 141 29.26 -7.63 4.49
N LYS A 142 30.33 -6.87 4.80
CA LYS A 142 31.70 -7.14 4.32
C LYS A 142 32.28 -8.45 4.86
N ASN A 143 31.93 -8.82 6.08
CA ASN A 143 32.36 -10.07 6.70
C ASN A 143 31.53 -11.29 6.26
N GLY A 144 30.45 -11.10 5.48
CA GLY A 144 29.52 -12.18 5.12
C GLY A 144 28.71 -12.74 6.29
N THR A 145 28.54 -11.97 7.37
CA THR A 145 27.85 -12.34 8.62
C THR A 145 26.53 -11.58 8.84
N LEU A 146 25.98 -11.01 7.76
CA LEU A 146 24.65 -10.41 7.75
C LEU A 146 23.60 -11.45 7.30
N GLU A 147 22.45 -11.49 7.96
CA GLU A 147 21.42 -12.50 7.71
C GLU A 147 20.89 -12.48 6.27
N GLY A 148 20.64 -13.67 5.73
CA GLY A 148 20.28 -13.83 4.31
C GLY A 148 18.97 -13.14 3.93
N SER A 149 18.01 -13.04 4.84
CA SER A 149 16.72 -12.38 4.61
C SER A 149 16.88 -10.88 4.35
N ILE A 150 17.62 -10.18 5.21
CA ILE A 150 17.86 -8.73 5.10
C ILE A 150 18.84 -8.39 3.96
N VAL A 151 19.82 -9.26 3.67
CA VAL A 151 20.64 -9.15 2.45
C VAL A 151 19.76 -9.18 1.19
N ASN A 152 18.85 -10.15 1.09
CA ASN A 152 17.95 -10.23 -0.07
C ASN A 152 16.90 -9.10 -0.07
N GLY A 153 16.46 -8.61 1.09
CA GLY A 153 15.59 -7.44 1.21
C GLY A 153 16.25 -6.16 0.66
N LEU A 154 17.54 -5.94 0.99
CA LEU A 154 18.32 -4.84 0.42
C LEU A 154 18.52 -4.99 -1.09
N LEU A 155 18.83 -6.21 -1.56
CA LEU A 155 18.99 -6.49 -2.99
C LEU A 155 17.69 -6.29 -3.78
N ALA A 156 16.51 -6.57 -3.20
CA ALA A 156 15.23 -6.26 -3.82
C ALA A 156 15.06 -4.74 -4.04
N CYS A 157 15.46 -3.91 -3.08
CA CYS A 157 15.46 -2.45 -3.25
C CYS A 157 16.54 -1.97 -4.23
N ALA A 158 17.74 -2.55 -4.19
CA ALA A 158 18.87 -2.17 -5.04
C ALA A 158 18.63 -2.52 -6.51
N ALA A 159 18.10 -3.71 -6.80
CA ALA A 159 17.87 -4.21 -8.14
C ALA A 159 16.95 -3.32 -8.99
N ARG A 160 16.06 -2.53 -8.36
CA ARG A 160 15.23 -1.52 -9.05
C ARG A 160 16.01 -0.39 -9.71
N SER A 161 17.26 -0.19 -9.32
CA SER A 161 18.12 0.94 -9.73
C SER A 161 19.52 0.53 -10.17
N SER A 162 19.74 -0.77 -10.42
CA SER A 162 21.03 -1.29 -10.89
C SER A 162 20.89 -1.81 -12.32
N PRO A 163 21.49 -1.15 -13.33
CA PRO A 163 21.52 -1.66 -14.70
C PRO A 163 22.12 -3.07 -14.82
N ALA A 164 23.06 -3.43 -13.93
CA ALA A 164 23.65 -4.77 -13.88
C ALA A 164 22.66 -5.83 -13.40
N LEU A 165 21.92 -5.57 -12.31
CA LEU A 165 20.92 -6.50 -11.77
C LEU A 165 19.66 -6.55 -12.66
N ILE A 166 19.24 -5.42 -13.25
CA ILE A 166 18.13 -5.38 -14.22
C ILE A 166 18.47 -6.26 -15.43
N ARG A 167 19.69 -6.14 -15.99
CA ARG A 167 20.13 -6.98 -17.12
C ARG A 167 20.23 -8.46 -16.77
N ARG A 168 20.60 -8.82 -15.53
CA ARG A 168 20.79 -10.22 -15.11
C ARG A 168 19.51 -10.92 -14.63
N TYR A 169 18.61 -10.20 -13.95
CA TYR A 169 17.45 -10.78 -13.26
C TYR A 169 16.10 -10.20 -13.73
N GLY A 170 16.09 -9.10 -14.48
CA GLY A 170 14.85 -8.44 -14.92
C GLY A 170 14.09 -9.20 -16.01
N THR A 171 14.77 -9.99 -16.85
CA THR A 171 14.16 -10.73 -17.97
C THR A 171 13.29 -9.81 -18.85
N GLN A 172 12.00 -10.12 -19.04
CA GLN A 172 11.03 -9.25 -19.75
C GLN A 172 10.30 -8.26 -18.81
N GLY A 173 10.48 -8.38 -17.48
CA GLY A 173 9.80 -7.56 -16.47
C GLY A 173 10.65 -6.45 -15.85
N GLY A 174 11.82 -6.16 -16.43
CA GLY A 174 12.68 -5.02 -16.08
C GLY A 174 13.01 -4.89 -14.59
N ALA A 175 12.94 -3.67 -14.07
CA ALA A 175 13.26 -3.33 -12.68
C ALA A 175 12.39 -4.09 -11.64
N ALA A 176 11.10 -4.28 -11.94
CA ALA A 176 10.17 -4.94 -11.02
C ALA A 176 10.47 -6.44 -10.86
N ALA A 177 10.77 -7.14 -11.96
CA ALA A 177 11.13 -8.56 -11.93
C ALA A 177 12.53 -8.80 -11.33
N ALA A 178 13.50 -7.90 -11.59
CA ALA A 178 14.82 -7.97 -10.97
C ALA A 178 14.74 -7.83 -9.44
N ALA A 179 13.81 -7.00 -8.95
CA ALA A 179 13.51 -6.87 -7.53
C ALA A 179 12.77 -8.10 -6.97
N GLU A 180 11.77 -8.64 -7.68
CA GLU A 180 11.01 -9.82 -7.22
C GLU A 180 11.91 -11.06 -7.05
N HIS A 181 12.94 -11.23 -7.87
CA HIS A 181 13.93 -12.31 -7.72
C HIS A 181 14.55 -12.36 -6.31
N PHE A 182 14.92 -11.20 -5.77
CA PHE A 182 15.48 -11.10 -4.42
C PHE A 182 14.38 -11.05 -3.35
N ALA A 183 13.23 -10.42 -3.62
CA ALA A 183 12.10 -10.39 -2.69
C ALA A 183 11.59 -11.80 -2.37
N ALA A 184 11.50 -12.68 -3.39
CA ALA A 184 11.12 -14.08 -3.23
C ALA A 184 12.12 -14.87 -2.36
N LYS A 185 13.43 -14.62 -2.50
CA LYS A 185 14.47 -15.19 -1.62
C LYS A 185 14.32 -14.68 -0.18
N ALA A 186 14.13 -13.37 0.00
CA ALA A 186 13.98 -12.75 1.32
C ALA A 186 12.77 -13.30 2.09
N ILE A 187 11.58 -13.31 1.49
CA ILE A 187 10.37 -13.82 2.17
C ILE A 187 10.48 -15.33 2.44
N SER A 188 11.11 -16.11 1.56
CA SER A 188 11.34 -17.53 1.80
C SER A 188 12.17 -17.80 3.07
N LEU A 189 13.18 -16.97 3.35
CA LEU A 189 14.00 -17.05 4.56
C LEU A 189 13.23 -16.58 5.81
N VAL A 190 12.49 -15.47 5.72
CA VAL A 190 11.63 -15.00 6.82
C VAL A 190 10.58 -16.06 7.20
N MET A 191 10.00 -16.77 6.22
CA MET A 191 9.04 -17.86 6.48
C MET A 191 9.68 -19.08 7.15
N GLN A 192 10.97 -19.35 6.95
CA GLN A 192 11.69 -20.43 7.65
C GLN A 192 11.95 -20.08 9.12
N ASN A 193 12.05 -18.79 9.45
CA ASN A 193 12.33 -18.28 10.79
C ASN A 193 11.09 -17.80 11.57
N LEU A 194 9.86 -18.05 11.06
CA LEU A 194 8.63 -17.40 11.54
C LEU A 194 8.40 -17.50 13.06
N ASP A 195 8.67 -18.67 13.66
CA ASP A 195 8.53 -18.93 15.10
C ASP A 195 9.67 -18.33 15.95
N ASN A 196 10.74 -17.83 15.33
CA ASN A 196 11.95 -17.30 15.97
C ASN A 196 12.20 -15.83 15.54
N PRO A 197 11.29 -14.90 15.87
CA PRO A 197 11.36 -13.52 15.42
C PRO A 197 12.65 -12.84 15.88
N ASN A 198 13.39 -12.30 14.91
CA ASN A 198 14.64 -11.58 15.11
C ASN A 198 14.62 -10.25 14.34
N LEU A 199 15.53 -9.35 14.70
CA LEU A 199 15.53 -8.00 14.16
C LEU A 199 15.79 -7.94 12.64
N ALA A 200 16.60 -8.85 12.09
CA ALA A 200 16.91 -8.87 10.67
C ALA A 200 15.70 -9.26 9.81
N ASP A 201 14.92 -10.25 10.24
CA ASP A 201 13.69 -10.65 9.54
C ASP A 201 12.59 -9.57 9.62
N ILE A 202 12.49 -8.86 10.76
CA ILE A 202 11.58 -7.70 10.90
C ILE A 202 11.99 -6.57 9.95
N GLN A 203 13.30 -6.26 9.87
CA GLN A 203 13.84 -5.26 8.95
C GLN A 203 13.64 -5.69 7.48
N ALA A 204 13.79 -6.98 7.17
CA ALA A 204 13.56 -7.53 5.84
C ALA A 204 12.09 -7.39 5.42
N LEU A 205 11.14 -7.66 6.32
CA LEU A 205 9.71 -7.42 6.10
C LEU A 205 9.39 -5.94 5.87
N CYS A 206 10.09 -5.00 6.50
CA CYS A 206 9.92 -3.57 6.22
C CYS A 206 10.34 -3.22 4.78
N LEU A 207 11.45 -3.77 4.28
CA LEU A 207 11.90 -3.58 2.89
C LEU A 207 10.96 -4.28 1.89
N LEU A 208 10.51 -5.50 2.20
CA LEU A 208 9.51 -6.23 1.41
C LEU A 208 8.18 -5.48 1.34
N THR A 209 7.73 -4.85 2.43
CA THR A 209 6.52 -4.02 2.47
C THR A 209 6.60 -2.87 1.47
N ILE A 210 7.75 -2.18 1.38
CA ILE A 210 8.01 -1.12 0.38
C ILE A 210 8.02 -1.68 -1.05
N HIS A 211 8.64 -2.84 -1.25
CA HIS A 211 8.71 -3.52 -2.55
C HIS A 211 7.34 -3.94 -3.07
N GLU A 212 6.51 -4.59 -2.25
CA GLU A 212 5.15 -4.99 -2.63
C GLU A 212 4.25 -3.79 -2.89
N TRP A 213 4.35 -2.77 -2.04
CA TRP A 213 3.62 -1.52 -2.20
C TRP A 213 3.90 -0.88 -3.56
N GLY A 214 5.17 -0.72 -3.93
CA GLY A 214 5.60 -0.19 -5.22
C GLY A 214 5.30 -1.11 -6.43
N ASN A 215 5.11 -2.41 -6.21
CA ASN A 215 4.57 -3.36 -7.19
C ASN A 215 3.03 -3.32 -7.29
N ARG A 216 2.34 -2.42 -6.59
CA ARG A 216 0.87 -2.35 -6.49
C ARG A 216 0.24 -3.63 -5.89
N SER A 217 1.04 -4.40 -5.17
CA SER A 217 0.70 -5.67 -4.52
C SER A 217 0.18 -5.41 -3.09
N ALA A 218 -0.88 -4.60 -3.00
CA ALA A 218 -1.31 -4.01 -1.73
C ALA A 218 -1.69 -5.03 -0.64
N ILE A 219 -2.15 -6.23 -1.04
CA ILE A 219 -2.44 -7.33 -0.10
C ILE A 219 -1.16 -7.88 0.53
N ARG A 220 -0.10 -8.15 -0.27
CA ARG A 220 1.19 -8.62 0.28
C ARG A 220 1.84 -7.53 1.14
N ALA A 221 1.78 -6.26 0.72
CA ALA A 221 2.27 -5.14 1.51
C ALA A 221 1.60 -5.04 2.89
N TYR A 222 0.26 -5.10 2.94
CA TYR A 222 -0.50 -5.06 4.20
C TYR A 222 -0.23 -6.27 5.10
N ILE A 223 -0.10 -7.48 4.53
CA ILE A 223 0.22 -8.70 5.29
C ILE A 223 1.66 -8.66 5.83
N TYR A 224 2.65 -8.26 5.03
CA TYR A 224 4.05 -8.19 5.47
C TYR A 224 4.26 -7.09 6.54
N LEU A 225 3.55 -5.96 6.43
CA LEU A 225 3.50 -4.94 7.47
C LEU A 225 2.94 -5.50 8.79
N GLY A 226 1.77 -6.16 8.72
CA GLY A 226 1.15 -6.78 9.89
C GLY A 226 2.03 -7.84 10.53
N GLN A 227 2.73 -8.65 9.72
CA GLN A 227 3.72 -9.60 10.20
C GLN A 227 4.91 -8.91 10.88
N ALA A 228 5.47 -7.85 10.30
CA ALA A 228 6.56 -7.08 10.89
C ALA A 228 6.17 -6.52 12.27
N ALA A 229 4.96 -5.94 12.39
CA ALA A 229 4.44 -5.42 13.65
C ALA A 229 4.29 -6.54 14.71
N ARG A 230 3.72 -7.70 14.35
CA ARG A 230 3.58 -8.84 15.27
C ARG A 230 4.92 -9.43 15.70
N MET A 231 5.87 -9.55 14.78
CA MET A 231 7.23 -10.01 15.10
C MET A 231 7.97 -8.99 15.98
N ALA A 232 7.79 -7.68 15.75
CA ALA A 232 8.35 -6.63 16.61
C ALA A 232 7.75 -6.61 18.02
N GLN A 233 6.43 -6.80 18.16
CA GLN A 233 5.76 -6.95 19.45
C GLN A 233 6.34 -8.14 20.24
N MET A 234 6.52 -9.30 19.61
CA MET A 234 7.07 -10.49 20.27
C MET A 234 8.57 -10.35 20.58
N TYR A 235 9.36 -9.80 19.64
CA TYR A 235 10.79 -9.52 19.83
C TYR A 235 11.03 -8.61 21.05
N ARG A 236 10.22 -7.56 21.22
CA ARG A 236 10.27 -6.67 22.40
C ARG A 236 10.13 -7.44 23.73
N ILE A 237 9.23 -8.43 23.78
CA ILE A 237 9.00 -9.26 24.98
C ILE A 237 10.20 -10.19 25.22
N ILE A 238 10.71 -10.84 24.18
CA ILE A 238 11.85 -11.76 24.27
C ILE A 238 13.12 -11.01 24.71
N SER A 239 13.45 -9.89 24.05
CA SER A 239 14.65 -9.10 24.33
C SER A 239 14.61 -8.38 25.68
N ALA A 240 13.43 -8.01 26.20
CA ALA A 240 13.30 -7.38 27.52
C ALA A 240 13.87 -8.23 28.67
N HIS A 241 13.96 -9.56 28.50
CA HIS A 241 14.51 -10.48 29.49
C HIS A 241 16.03 -10.74 29.32
N GLN A 242 16.66 -10.18 28.29
CA GLN A 242 18.06 -10.43 27.95
C GLN A 242 19.01 -9.40 28.60
N GLY A 243 19.42 -9.68 29.85
CA GLY A 243 20.72 -9.28 30.41
C GLY A 243 21.02 -7.79 30.60
N HIS A 244 21.27 -7.37 31.84
CA HIS A 244 22.08 -6.18 32.10
C HIS A 244 23.57 -6.57 31.98
N GLY A 245 24.31 -5.94 31.05
CA GLY A 245 25.77 -6.10 30.97
C GLY A 245 26.40 -6.14 29.57
N GLU A 246 25.63 -6.25 28.49
CA GLU A 246 26.21 -6.22 27.13
C GLU A 246 26.70 -4.80 26.74
N PRO A 247 27.91 -4.65 26.15
CA PRO A 247 28.44 -3.35 25.73
C PRO A 247 27.60 -2.72 24.59
N ASP A 248 27.13 -3.53 23.65
CA ASP A 248 26.35 -3.05 22.50
C ASP A 248 24.85 -2.85 22.80
N ARG A 249 24.41 -2.97 24.06
CA ARG A 249 22.98 -3.00 24.41
C ARG A 249 22.22 -1.77 23.89
N PHE A 250 22.77 -0.57 24.05
CA PHE A 250 22.13 0.65 23.55
C PHE A 250 21.96 0.63 22.03
N ILE A 251 22.94 0.12 21.29
CA ILE A 251 22.86 -0.02 19.82
C ILE A 251 21.75 -1.01 19.44
N LYS A 252 21.60 -2.13 20.16
CA LYS A 252 20.50 -3.09 19.95
C LYS A 252 19.13 -2.46 20.25
N ASP A 253 19.00 -1.80 21.40
CA ASP A 253 17.75 -1.16 21.86
C ASP A 253 17.32 -0.01 20.92
N GLU A 254 18.26 0.81 20.42
CA GLU A 254 17.99 1.86 19.41
C GLU A 254 17.70 1.26 18.03
N SER A 255 18.41 0.19 17.61
CA SER A 255 18.12 -0.50 16.34
C SER A 255 16.70 -1.06 16.30
N PHE A 256 16.25 -1.66 17.42
CA PHE A 256 14.85 -2.09 17.55
C PHE A 256 13.88 -0.91 17.55
N ARG A 257 14.16 0.14 18.33
CA ARG A 257 13.33 1.35 18.41
C ARG A 257 13.13 2.01 17.04
N ARG A 258 14.21 2.19 16.27
CA ARG A 258 14.14 2.71 14.90
C ARG A 258 13.39 1.77 13.95
N THR A 259 13.55 0.46 14.10
CA THR A 259 12.78 -0.51 13.30
C THR A 259 11.27 -0.43 13.62
N LEU A 260 10.88 -0.26 14.89
CA LEU A 260 9.47 -0.04 15.28
C LEU A 260 8.92 1.26 14.71
N TRP A 261 9.72 2.34 14.69
CA TRP A 261 9.32 3.59 14.05
C TRP A 261 9.22 3.50 12.52
N LEU A 262 10.05 2.67 11.87
CA LEU A 262 9.90 2.36 10.43
C LEU A 262 8.59 1.61 10.15
N ILE A 263 8.19 0.66 11.00
CA ILE A 263 6.89 -0.02 10.90
C ILE A 263 5.75 1.00 11.05
N TYR A 264 5.82 1.90 12.04
CA TYR A 264 4.82 2.98 12.21
C TYR A 264 4.72 3.89 10.97
N ILE A 265 5.85 4.27 10.36
CA ILE A 265 5.87 5.08 9.14
C ILE A 265 5.17 4.34 7.98
N LEU A 266 5.47 3.06 7.78
CA LEU A 266 4.83 2.24 6.74
C LEU A 266 3.35 1.99 7.01
N ASP A 267 2.95 1.86 8.28
CA ASP A 267 1.57 1.75 8.72
C ASP A 267 0.78 3.03 8.41
N CYS A 268 1.34 4.21 8.70
CA CYS A 268 0.76 5.49 8.31
C CYS A 268 0.44 5.54 6.81
N PHE A 269 1.35 5.08 5.93
CA PHE A 269 1.14 5.09 4.48
C PHE A 269 0.14 4.03 4.00
N LEU A 270 0.09 2.83 4.61
CA LEU A 270 -0.62 1.67 4.05
C LEU A 270 -1.99 1.37 4.68
N THR A 271 -2.28 1.89 5.87
CA THR A 271 -3.54 1.65 6.62
C THR A 271 -4.40 2.90 6.77
N SER A 272 -4.29 3.81 5.80
CA SER A 272 -5.12 5.02 5.67
C SER A 272 -6.38 4.79 4.83
N SER A 273 -6.82 3.54 4.63
CA SER A 273 -8.01 3.22 3.83
C SER A 273 -9.15 2.69 4.71
N PRO A 274 -10.41 2.90 4.31
CA PRO A 274 -11.51 2.05 4.77
C PRO A 274 -11.15 0.57 4.65
N GLY A 275 -11.56 -0.23 5.63
CA GLY A 275 -11.33 -1.68 5.66
C GLY A 275 -9.90 -2.15 5.96
N ARG A 276 -8.91 -1.25 6.09
CA ARG A 276 -7.58 -1.58 6.63
C ARG A 276 -7.47 -1.05 8.06
N HIS A 277 -6.91 -1.86 8.96
CA HIS A 277 -6.67 -1.47 10.34
C HIS A 277 -5.18 -1.25 10.57
N PRO A 278 -4.78 -0.27 11.42
CA PRO A 278 -3.38 -0.07 11.76
C PRO A 278 -2.72 -1.34 12.29
N ALA A 279 -1.52 -1.63 11.79
CA ALA A 279 -0.69 -2.73 12.26
C ALA A 279 -0.08 -2.44 13.65
N VAL A 280 0.08 -1.17 14.00
CA VAL A 280 0.62 -0.66 15.26
C VAL A 280 -0.44 0.19 15.96
N SER A 281 -0.76 -0.12 17.22
CA SER A 281 -1.72 0.66 18.00
C SER A 281 -1.08 1.85 18.69
N GLN A 282 -1.89 2.83 19.11
CA GLN A 282 -1.40 3.93 19.95
C GLN A 282 -0.69 3.43 21.23
N PHE A 283 -1.10 2.28 21.79
CA PHE A 283 -0.48 1.70 22.99
C PHE A 283 0.92 1.14 22.74
N ASP A 284 1.22 0.64 21.53
CA ASP A 284 2.55 0.12 21.18
C ASP A 284 3.61 1.23 21.23
N ILE A 285 3.24 2.45 20.78
CA ILE A 285 4.13 3.61 20.59
C ILE A 285 4.06 4.67 21.71
N LYS A 286 3.00 4.74 22.52
CA LYS A 286 2.76 5.85 23.49
C LYS A 286 3.94 6.14 24.42
N GLY A 287 4.62 5.11 24.91
CA GLY A 287 5.80 5.24 25.80
C GLY A 287 7.15 5.18 25.08
N VAL A 288 7.18 5.12 23.75
CA VAL A 288 8.40 4.92 22.98
C VAL A 288 9.07 6.28 22.71
N PRO A 289 10.36 6.48 23.10
CA PRO A 289 11.11 7.65 22.69
C PRO A 289 11.28 7.73 21.17
N LEU A 290 11.35 8.94 20.63
CA LEU A 290 11.76 9.16 19.25
C LEU A 290 13.21 8.68 19.03
N PRO A 291 13.61 8.37 17.78
CA PRO A 291 14.98 8.08 17.40
C PRO A 291 15.97 9.13 17.90
N CYS A 292 17.13 8.69 18.39
CA CYS A 292 18.20 9.58 18.85
C CYS A 292 19.03 10.12 17.68
N PRO A 293 19.87 11.16 17.88
CA PRO A 293 20.78 11.65 16.86
C PRO A 293 21.74 10.55 16.37
N ASP A 294 22.05 10.56 15.08
CA ASP A 294 22.89 9.52 14.46
C ASP A 294 24.29 9.41 15.08
N MET A 295 24.83 10.48 15.66
CA MET A 295 26.07 10.42 16.45
C MET A 295 25.92 9.54 17.69
N SER A 296 24.84 9.71 18.47
CA SER A 296 24.57 8.88 19.65
C SER A 296 24.39 7.41 19.26
N TYR A 297 23.69 7.14 18.15
CA TYR A 297 23.49 5.79 17.61
C TYR A 297 24.81 5.15 17.17
N ASN A 298 25.56 5.82 16.28
CA ASN A 298 26.79 5.31 15.66
C ASN A 298 27.92 5.06 16.67
N PHE A 299 27.98 5.83 17.75
CA PHE A 299 28.96 5.68 18.84
C PHE A 299 28.40 4.96 20.07
N GLY A 300 27.20 4.36 19.99
CA GLY A 300 26.59 3.60 21.08
C GLY A 300 26.33 4.39 22.37
N THR A 301 26.29 5.72 22.30
CA THR A 301 26.27 6.62 23.46
C THR A 301 24.84 6.74 24.02
N PRO A 302 24.56 6.28 25.26
CA PRO A 302 23.21 6.28 25.80
C PRO A 302 22.64 7.69 26.00
N VAL A 303 21.46 7.94 25.43
CA VAL A 303 20.74 9.22 25.52
C VAL A 303 19.23 9.01 25.69
N TYR A 304 18.58 9.98 26.34
CA TYR A 304 17.12 10.05 26.51
C TYR A 304 16.54 11.09 25.56
N VAL A 305 15.50 10.73 24.82
CA VAL A 305 14.85 11.58 23.81
C VAL A 305 13.36 11.59 24.10
N ARG A 306 12.67 12.70 23.86
CA ARG A 306 11.22 12.80 24.06
C ARG A 306 10.44 11.76 23.23
N THR A 307 9.27 11.39 23.74
CA THR A 307 8.28 10.60 23.01
C THR A 307 7.63 11.43 21.89
N LEU A 308 6.86 10.76 21.01
CA LEU A 308 6.04 11.44 20.01
C LEU A 308 5.02 12.41 20.64
N ALA A 309 4.54 12.12 21.86
CA ALA A 309 3.67 12.98 22.65
C ALA A 309 4.40 14.12 23.39
N GLY A 310 5.67 14.41 23.06
CA GLY A 310 6.44 15.53 23.60
C GLY A 310 7.08 15.30 24.98
N GLY A 311 6.47 14.48 25.83
CA GLY A 311 6.96 14.18 27.18
C GLY A 311 8.20 13.25 27.21
N PRO A 312 8.90 13.18 28.36
CA PRO A 312 10.05 12.29 28.55
C PRO A 312 9.65 10.79 28.42
N PRO A 313 10.59 9.91 28.04
CA PRO A 313 10.31 8.48 27.90
C PRO A 313 10.23 7.79 29.27
N SER A 314 9.44 6.72 29.36
CA SER A 314 9.28 5.95 30.61
C SER A 314 10.53 5.14 31.03
N THR A 315 11.64 5.31 30.33
CA THR A 315 12.96 4.75 30.65
C THR A 315 13.92 5.78 31.26
N ALA A 316 13.54 7.05 31.33
CA ALA A 316 14.28 8.08 32.04
C ALA A 316 14.28 7.78 33.56
N PRO A 317 15.41 7.90 34.29
CA PRO A 317 15.46 7.64 35.73
C PRO A 317 14.62 8.61 36.57
N ASP A 318 14.47 9.84 36.10
CA ASP A 318 13.79 10.96 36.76
C ASP A 318 13.07 11.80 35.67
N PRO A 319 11.82 12.28 35.88
CA PRO A 319 11.20 13.29 35.02
C PRO A 319 12.07 14.53 34.71
N ALA A 320 13.02 14.89 35.58
CA ALA A 320 13.98 15.98 35.39
C ALA A 320 15.23 15.59 34.58
N THR A 321 15.32 14.35 34.07
CA THR A 321 16.45 13.89 33.24
C THR A 321 16.59 14.76 31.99
N PRO A 322 17.76 15.38 31.72
CA PRO A 322 17.97 16.18 30.52
C PRO A 322 17.71 15.38 29.25
N LEU A 323 16.82 15.89 28.40
CA LEU A 323 16.49 15.27 27.12
C LEU A 323 17.44 15.77 26.03
N THR A 324 17.95 14.83 25.24
CA THR A 324 18.70 15.08 24.01
C THR A 324 17.75 15.44 22.88
N GLU A 325 18.26 16.18 21.90
CA GLU A 325 17.53 16.51 20.67
C GLU A 325 17.04 15.25 19.92
N VAL A 326 16.02 15.44 19.08
CA VAL A 326 15.46 14.38 18.23
C VAL A 326 16.41 14.14 17.04
N GLY A 327 16.66 12.88 16.68
CA GLY A 327 17.46 12.57 15.48
C GLY A 327 16.70 12.80 14.17
N GLU A 328 17.42 12.86 13.05
CA GLU A 328 16.86 13.03 11.69
C GLU A 328 15.64 12.12 11.44
N PHE A 329 15.78 10.84 11.75
CA PHE A 329 14.71 9.86 11.58
C PHE A 329 13.49 10.11 12.47
N GLY A 330 13.67 10.73 13.65
CA GLY A 330 12.57 11.17 14.50
C GLY A 330 11.83 12.40 13.96
N HIS A 331 12.50 13.28 13.21
CA HIS A 331 11.81 14.33 12.45
C HIS A 331 11.00 13.73 11.29
N ILE A 332 11.49 12.68 10.62
CA ILE A 332 10.72 11.95 9.61
C ILE A 332 9.48 11.27 10.22
N VAL A 333 9.58 10.69 11.43
CA VAL A 333 8.41 10.18 12.17
C VAL A 333 7.38 11.30 12.43
N MET A 334 7.80 12.47 12.90
CA MET A 334 6.88 13.59 13.18
C MET A 334 6.25 14.17 11.92
N ALA A 335 6.98 14.29 10.82
CA ALA A 335 6.43 14.69 9.52
C ALA A 335 5.43 13.66 8.98
N THR A 336 5.71 12.36 9.19
CA THR A 336 4.77 11.28 8.83
C THR A 336 3.50 11.32 9.68
N GLN A 337 3.59 11.67 10.97
CA GLN A 337 2.41 11.89 11.81
C GLN A 337 1.60 13.09 11.32
N ALA A 338 2.24 14.24 11.06
CA ALA A 338 1.56 15.43 10.55
C ALA A 338 0.82 15.15 9.21
N TRP A 339 1.47 14.39 8.31
CA TRP A 339 0.83 13.89 7.09
C TRP A 339 -0.35 12.95 7.41
N ARG A 340 -0.18 11.94 8.28
CA ARG A 340 -1.26 11.00 8.64
C ARG A 340 -2.46 11.71 9.26
N ASN A 341 -2.27 12.76 10.06
CA ASN A 341 -3.35 13.56 10.63
C ASN A 341 -4.19 14.27 9.55
N VAL A 342 -3.54 14.78 8.48
CA VAL A 342 -4.25 15.34 7.31
C VAL A 342 -5.03 14.26 6.58
N ILE A 343 -4.43 13.07 6.39
CA ILE A 343 -5.12 11.94 5.75
C ILE A 343 -6.31 11.43 6.59
N GLU A 344 -6.20 11.42 7.92
CA GLU A 344 -7.29 11.07 8.82
C GLU A 344 -8.47 12.06 8.69
N MET A 345 -8.19 13.36 8.55
CA MET A 345 -9.22 14.34 8.19
C MET A 345 -9.85 14.03 6.82
N LEU A 346 -9.03 13.86 5.77
CA LEU A 346 -9.55 13.56 4.42
C LEU A 346 -10.46 12.32 4.37
N THR A 347 -10.16 11.30 5.19
CA THR A 347 -10.86 10.00 5.20
C THR A 347 -12.04 9.91 6.18
N THR A 348 -12.24 10.92 7.03
CA THR A 348 -13.35 10.96 8.02
C THR A 348 -14.32 12.13 7.84
N VAL A 349 -13.93 13.15 7.08
CA VAL A 349 -14.69 14.40 6.90
C VAL A 349 -15.41 14.42 5.55
N THR A 350 -16.74 14.58 5.58
CA THR A 350 -17.57 14.75 4.37
C THR A 350 -17.53 16.20 3.88
N THR A 351 -18.38 16.56 2.91
CA THR A 351 -18.60 17.96 2.57
C THR A 351 -19.32 18.70 3.70
N ASP A 352 -20.23 18.02 4.41
CA ASP A 352 -21.12 18.59 5.44
C ASP A 352 -20.45 18.66 6.83
N SER A 353 -19.55 17.74 7.16
CA SER A 353 -18.78 17.75 8.42
C SER A 353 -17.46 18.52 8.34
N PHE A 354 -17.23 19.27 7.24
CA PHE A 354 -16.01 20.06 7.05
C PHE A 354 -15.88 21.18 8.09
N SER A 355 -14.68 21.34 8.65
CA SER A 355 -14.34 22.40 9.59
C SER A 355 -13.07 23.14 9.16
N GLU A 356 -13.20 24.45 9.03
CA GLU A 356 -12.08 25.36 8.79
C GLU A 356 -11.14 25.42 10.01
N GLU A 357 -11.68 25.33 11.23
CA GLU A 357 -10.88 25.23 12.46
C GLU A 357 -10.01 23.96 12.47
N GLN A 358 -10.54 22.83 12.00
CA GLN A 358 -9.78 21.59 11.86
C GLN A 358 -8.65 21.75 10.82
N CYS A 359 -8.91 22.44 9.70
CA CYS A 359 -7.88 22.72 8.70
C CYS A 359 -6.78 23.64 9.24
N ALA A 360 -7.14 24.72 9.96
CA ALA A 360 -6.18 25.61 10.61
C ALA A 360 -5.35 24.90 11.70
N SER A 361 -5.98 24.00 12.47
CA SER A 361 -5.29 23.15 13.46
C SER A 361 -4.29 22.19 12.83
N LEU A 362 -4.63 21.58 11.69
CA LEU A 362 -3.72 20.73 10.91
C LEU A 362 -2.55 21.52 10.31
N GLU A 363 -2.79 22.71 9.76
CA GLU A 363 -1.72 23.61 9.31
C GLU A 363 -0.78 24.00 10.45
N ALA A 364 -1.32 24.39 11.61
CA ALA A 364 -0.53 24.68 12.81
C ALA A 364 0.28 23.47 13.29
N GLY A 365 -0.25 22.25 13.16
CA GLY A 365 0.48 21.00 13.44
C GLY A 365 1.66 20.76 12.50
N ILE A 366 1.49 20.98 11.18
CA ILE A 366 2.57 20.88 10.20
C ILE A 366 3.65 21.95 10.49
N GLU A 367 3.23 23.18 10.78
CA GLU A 367 4.13 24.30 11.07
C GLU A 367 4.87 24.12 12.40
N ALA A 368 4.23 23.51 13.41
CA ALA A 368 4.90 23.11 14.66
C ALA A 368 6.01 22.08 14.41
N VAL A 369 5.83 21.14 13.47
CA VAL A 369 6.92 20.23 13.07
C VAL A 369 8.04 20.99 12.37
N ARG A 370 7.74 21.92 11.46
CA ARG A 370 8.77 22.76 10.78
C ARG A 370 9.58 23.60 11.76
N ASN A 371 8.94 24.24 12.73
CA ASN A 371 9.61 25.02 13.78
C ASN A 371 10.35 24.16 14.82
N SER A 372 10.09 22.84 14.87
CA SER A 372 10.84 21.90 15.70
C SER A 372 12.15 21.40 15.06
N LEU A 373 12.44 21.77 13.80
CA LEU A 373 13.64 21.30 13.08
C LEU A 373 14.90 22.07 13.54
N PRO A 374 16.00 21.37 13.89
CA PRO A 374 17.31 21.98 14.08
C PRO A 374 17.74 22.81 12.86
N LEU A 375 18.55 23.85 13.07
CA LEU A 375 18.92 24.85 12.05
C LEU A 375 19.43 24.27 10.71
N HIS A 376 20.06 23.09 10.73
CA HIS A 376 20.52 22.39 9.52
C HIS A 376 19.38 21.73 8.74
N TYR A 377 18.38 21.14 9.42
CA TYR A 377 17.22 20.50 8.79
C TYR A 377 16.14 21.45 8.27
N VAL A 378 16.18 22.75 8.61
CA VAL A 378 15.22 23.76 8.10
C VAL A 378 15.24 23.79 6.56
N ASP A 379 14.07 23.94 5.93
CA ASP A 379 13.96 24.14 4.47
C ASP A 379 14.46 25.54 4.10
N LYS A 380 15.56 25.60 3.35
CA LYS A 380 16.19 26.85 2.89
C LYS A 380 16.90 26.63 1.54
N PRO A 381 16.95 27.65 0.67
CA PRO A 381 17.70 27.59 -0.58
C PRO A 381 19.15 27.09 -0.36
N GLY A 382 19.53 26.06 -1.10
CA GLY A 382 20.87 25.45 -1.04
C GLY A 382 21.09 24.41 0.08
N HIS A 383 20.25 24.31 1.12
CA HIS A 383 20.44 23.32 2.19
C HIS A 383 20.39 21.87 1.67
N ILE A 384 19.50 21.59 0.71
CA ILE A 384 19.44 20.28 0.02
C ILE A 384 20.79 19.88 -0.59
N ASN A 385 21.56 20.81 -1.16
CA ASN A 385 22.88 20.51 -1.73
C ASN A 385 23.92 20.17 -0.66
N LEU A 386 23.82 20.76 0.54
CA LEU A 386 24.66 20.39 1.69
C LEU A 386 24.32 18.96 2.16
N HIS A 387 23.02 18.64 2.28
CA HIS A 387 22.56 17.30 2.64
C HIS A 387 22.93 16.24 1.60
N ILE A 388 22.85 16.56 0.30
CA ILE A 388 23.36 15.70 -0.78
C ILE A 388 24.87 15.46 -0.62
N THR A 389 25.66 16.51 -0.41
CA THR A 389 27.11 16.42 -0.17
C THR A 389 27.45 15.57 1.05
N MET A 390 26.61 15.60 2.10
CA MET A 390 26.74 14.79 3.31
C MET A 390 26.19 13.36 3.18
N GLY A 391 25.52 13.01 2.07
CA GLY A 391 24.88 11.71 1.85
C GLY A 391 23.49 11.54 2.48
N SER A 392 22.87 12.59 3.02
CA SER A 392 21.50 12.61 3.56
C SER A 392 20.50 13.39 2.68
N GLY A 393 20.83 13.61 1.40
CA GLY A 393 19.96 14.33 0.47
C GLY A 393 18.56 13.73 0.31
N TYR A 394 18.46 12.40 0.16
CA TYR A 394 17.18 11.69 0.02
C TYR A 394 16.33 11.71 1.30
N THR A 395 16.95 11.72 2.49
CA THR A 395 16.25 11.72 3.78
C THR A 395 15.74 13.12 4.13
N TYR A 396 16.57 14.15 3.88
CA TYR A 396 16.15 15.56 3.93
C TYR A 396 15.01 15.85 2.94
N ALA A 397 15.12 15.38 1.69
CA ALA A 397 14.07 15.56 0.69
C ALA A 397 12.79 14.81 1.06
N MET A 398 12.88 13.57 1.57
CA MET A 398 11.70 12.84 2.06
C MET A 398 11.00 13.54 3.22
N LEU A 399 11.76 14.09 4.18
CA LEU A 399 11.23 14.87 5.31
C LEU A 399 10.38 16.05 4.81
N HIS A 400 10.94 16.88 3.91
CA HIS A 400 10.25 18.07 3.42
C HIS A 400 9.14 17.75 2.42
N CYS A 401 9.29 16.73 1.56
CA CYS A 401 8.22 16.28 0.68
C CYS A 401 6.98 15.84 1.48
N LEU A 402 7.13 15.12 2.61
CA LEU A 402 5.99 14.77 3.48
C LEU A 402 5.28 16.01 4.05
N LEU A 403 6.05 16.99 4.55
CA LEU A 403 5.50 18.23 5.12
C LEU A 403 4.81 19.09 4.04
N HIS A 404 5.42 19.23 2.87
CA HIS A 404 4.84 19.97 1.74
C HIS A 404 3.63 19.27 1.14
N CYS A 405 3.64 17.95 1.01
CA CYS A 405 2.48 17.16 0.59
C CYS A 405 1.30 17.33 1.58
N ALA A 406 1.56 17.30 2.89
CA ALA A 406 0.55 17.60 3.90
C ALA A 406 -0.01 19.04 3.77
N THR A 407 0.87 20.04 3.57
CA THR A 407 0.48 21.44 3.33
C THR A 407 -0.40 21.57 2.07
N ILE A 408 -0.05 20.90 0.97
CA ILE A 408 -0.84 20.90 -0.27
C ILE A 408 -2.20 20.24 -0.03
N MET A 409 -2.25 19.06 0.58
CA MET A 409 -3.48 18.29 0.75
C MET A 409 -4.54 18.99 1.62
N VAL A 410 -4.15 19.62 2.75
CA VAL A 410 -5.10 20.34 3.61
C VAL A 410 -5.66 21.58 2.91
N ASN A 411 -4.80 22.38 2.26
CA ASN A 411 -5.21 23.59 1.55
C ASN A 411 -6.01 23.26 0.26
N ARG A 412 -5.67 22.18 -0.45
CA ARG A 412 -6.46 21.63 -1.57
C ARG A 412 -7.87 21.24 -1.14
N ARG A 413 -8.03 20.59 0.03
CA ARG A 413 -9.36 20.23 0.56
C ARG A 413 -10.17 21.46 0.96
N ARG A 414 -9.55 22.49 1.55
CA ARG A 414 -10.19 23.79 1.84
C ARG A 414 -10.75 24.44 0.57
N LEU A 415 -9.94 24.55 -0.49
CA LEU A 415 -10.39 25.12 -1.78
C LEU A 415 -11.45 24.25 -2.47
N LEU A 416 -11.34 22.92 -2.40
CA LEU A 416 -12.34 22.00 -2.93
C LEU A 416 -13.70 22.16 -2.22
N HIS A 417 -13.72 22.27 -0.89
CA HIS A 417 -14.93 22.53 -0.12
C HIS A 417 -15.57 23.89 -0.51
N MET A 418 -14.78 24.95 -0.65
CA MET A 418 -15.27 26.25 -1.14
C MET A 418 -15.93 26.13 -2.53
N VAL A 419 -15.24 25.53 -3.52
CA VAL A 419 -15.75 25.35 -4.89
C VAL A 419 -17.08 24.58 -4.91
N THR A 420 -17.17 23.52 -4.11
CA THR A 420 -18.29 22.55 -4.12
C THR A 420 -19.51 22.99 -3.32
N THR A 421 -19.35 23.85 -2.31
CA THR A 421 -20.47 24.30 -1.45
C THR A 421 -20.96 25.70 -1.74
N GLN A 422 -20.07 26.63 -2.10
CA GLN A 422 -20.41 28.05 -2.25
C GLN A 422 -20.79 28.44 -3.68
N GLY A 423 -20.57 27.55 -4.65
CA GLY A 423 -20.76 27.80 -6.07
C GLY A 423 -19.63 28.63 -6.67
N PHE A 424 -18.66 27.96 -7.30
CA PHE A 424 -17.56 28.65 -7.98
C PHE A 424 -18.03 29.43 -9.22
N SER A 425 -17.65 30.70 -9.32
CA SER A 425 -17.64 31.44 -10.58
C SER A 425 -16.33 32.23 -10.72
N GLN A 426 -15.89 32.47 -11.96
CA GLN A 426 -14.67 33.24 -12.21
C GLN A 426 -14.79 34.70 -11.73
N GLU A 427 -16.02 35.21 -11.60
CA GLU A 427 -16.30 36.56 -11.08
C GLU A 427 -16.21 36.61 -9.55
N SER A 428 -16.79 35.62 -8.84
CA SER A 428 -16.63 35.53 -7.38
C SER A 428 -15.18 35.23 -6.99
N TRP A 429 -14.43 34.51 -7.82
CA TRP A 429 -12.99 34.30 -7.60
C TRP A 429 -12.14 35.57 -7.80
N ARG A 430 -12.45 36.42 -8.79
CA ARG A 430 -11.77 37.74 -8.92
C ARG A 430 -12.00 38.65 -7.70
N MET A 431 -13.11 38.44 -6.99
CA MET A 431 -13.47 39.14 -5.75
C MET A 431 -13.20 38.29 -4.49
N ALA A 432 -12.36 37.24 -4.59
CA ALA A 432 -12.09 36.34 -3.47
C ALA A 432 -11.38 37.04 -2.31
N SER A 433 -11.55 36.47 -1.11
CA SER A 433 -10.85 36.95 0.09
C SER A 433 -9.33 36.80 -0.06
N HIS A 434 -8.57 37.70 0.57
CA HIS A 434 -7.11 37.55 0.68
C HIS A 434 -6.69 36.20 1.28
N THR A 435 -7.52 35.60 2.14
CA THR A 435 -7.31 34.27 2.72
C THR A 435 -7.29 33.16 1.66
N HIS A 436 -8.15 33.25 0.63
CA HIS A 436 -8.18 32.28 -0.46
C HIS A 436 -6.97 32.43 -1.40
N LEU A 437 -6.54 33.67 -1.66
CA LEU A 437 -5.32 33.94 -2.42
C LEU A 437 -4.07 33.42 -1.68
N GLN A 438 -3.94 33.72 -0.38
CA GLN A 438 -2.88 33.16 0.48
C GLN A 438 -2.91 31.62 0.53
N THR A 439 -4.08 31.00 0.42
CA THR A 439 -4.23 29.53 0.34
C THR A 439 -3.64 28.98 -0.96
N VAL A 440 -3.84 29.69 -2.09
CA VAL A 440 -3.22 29.35 -3.38
C VAL A 440 -1.71 29.59 -3.35
N ASP A 441 -1.23 30.72 -2.81
CA ASP A 441 0.20 31.05 -2.69
C ASP A 441 0.95 29.99 -1.86
N LYS A 442 0.39 29.56 -0.72
CA LYS A 442 0.92 28.46 0.11
C LYS A 442 1.09 27.16 -0.68
N VAL A 443 0.09 26.80 -1.49
CA VAL A 443 0.10 25.57 -2.29
C VAL A 443 1.11 25.67 -3.43
N PHE A 444 1.24 26.83 -4.07
CA PHE A 444 2.30 27.09 -5.04
C PHE A 444 3.69 26.96 -4.43
N ALA A 445 3.95 27.62 -3.30
CA ALA A 445 5.25 27.54 -2.62
C ALA A 445 5.62 26.11 -2.21
N ALA A 446 4.69 25.38 -1.58
CA ALA A 446 4.90 23.98 -1.20
C ALA A 446 5.13 23.08 -2.42
N SER A 447 4.37 23.28 -3.51
CA SER A 447 4.55 22.55 -4.76
C SER A 447 5.91 22.82 -5.39
N HIS A 448 6.34 24.10 -5.41
CA HIS A 448 7.64 24.51 -5.93
C HIS A 448 8.79 23.88 -5.13
N SER A 449 8.70 23.83 -3.79
CA SER A 449 9.68 23.13 -2.95
C SER A 449 9.77 21.64 -3.26
N VAL A 450 8.65 20.93 -3.45
CA VAL A 450 8.68 19.49 -3.80
C VAL A 450 9.46 19.24 -5.09
N VAL A 451 9.13 19.93 -6.19
CA VAL A 451 9.83 19.73 -7.47
C VAL A 451 11.28 20.21 -7.39
N SER A 452 11.57 21.29 -6.66
CA SER A 452 12.95 21.78 -6.45
C SER A 452 13.83 20.79 -5.69
N LEU A 453 13.26 20.04 -4.73
CA LEU A 453 13.98 18.98 -4.00
C LEU A 453 14.33 17.79 -4.91
N LEU A 454 13.44 17.40 -5.82
CA LEU A 454 13.69 16.35 -6.80
C LEU A 454 14.70 16.80 -7.88
N LEU A 455 14.57 18.03 -8.40
CA LEU A 455 15.53 18.64 -9.33
C LEU A 455 16.93 18.74 -8.72
N ALA A 456 17.05 19.13 -7.44
CA ALA A 456 18.34 19.19 -6.75
C ALA A 456 18.99 17.80 -6.61
N LEU A 457 18.20 16.76 -6.30
CA LEU A 457 18.70 15.39 -6.25
C LEU A 457 19.13 14.85 -7.62
N GLU A 458 18.40 15.19 -8.68
CA GLU A 458 18.75 14.84 -10.05
C GLU A 458 20.01 15.56 -10.53
N ALA A 459 20.11 16.87 -10.32
CA ALA A 459 21.23 17.68 -10.81
C ALA A 459 22.59 17.31 -10.17
N ASN A 460 22.56 16.63 -9.01
CA ASN A 460 23.73 16.10 -8.31
C ASN A 460 23.88 14.56 -8.44
N ALA A 461 23.14 13.92 -9.34
CA ALA A 461 23.25 12.49 -9.59
C ALA A 461 24.52 12.10 -10.37
N ASP A 462 25.04 10.89 -10.14
CA ASP A 462 26.04 10.30 -11.03
C ASP A 462 25.38 10.08 -12.41
N LYS A 463 26.02 10.51 -13.52
CA LYS A 463 25.36 10.61 -14.86
C LYS A 463 24.75 9.31 -15.38
N ASP A 464 25.29 8.17 -14.99
CA ASP A 464 24.84 6.83 -15.41
C ASP A 464 23.91 6.16 -14.37
N ALA A 465 23.52 6.86 -13.30
CA ALA A 465 22.67 6.32 -12.23
C ALA A 465 21.18 6.36 -12.57
N VAL A 466 20.51 5.22 -12.39
CA VAL A 466 19.04 5.14 -12.46
C VAL A 466 18.45 5.73 -11.19
N LEU A 467 17.89 6.94 -11.29
CA LEU A 467 17.26 7.66 -10.18
C LEU A 467 15.99 6.96 -9.70
N ASN A 468 16.09 6.27 -8.57
CA ASN A 468 14.96 5.64 -7.89
C ASN A 468 14.49 6.53 -6.73
N PHE A 469 13.55 7.43 -7.01
CA PHE A 469 12.90 8.22 -5.97
C PHE A 469 11.94 7.37 -5.12
N PRO A 470 11.96 7.53 -3.78
CA PRO A 470 10.96 6.94 -2.89
C PRO A 470 9.51 7.24 -3.31
N LEU A 471 8.62 6.27 -3.15
CA LEU A 471 7.20 6.37 -3.52
C LEU A 471 6.50 7.60 -2.92
N VAL A 472 6.83 7.99 -1.68
CA VAL A 472 6.30 9.19 -1.03
C VAL A 472 6.72 10.49 -1.72
N MET A 473 7.92 10.55 -2.29
CA MET A 473 8.44 11.71 -3.01
C MET A 473 7.83 11.81 -4.40
N LEU A 474 7.70 10.69 -5.11
CA LEU A 474 6.96 10.61 -6.37
C LEU A 474 5.49 10.99 -6.18
N PHE A 475 4.83 10.48 -5.15
CA PHE A 475 3.45 10.84 -4.84
C PHE A 475 3.32 12.32 -4.46
N SER A 476 4.23 12.88 -3.66
CA SER A 476 4.26 14.32 -3.37
C SER A 476 4.38 15.16 -4.65
N CYS A 477 5.21 14.71 -5.61
CA CYS A 477 5.38 15.34 -6.91
C CYS A 477 4.09 15.25 -7.76
N PHE A 478 3.37 14.12 -7.72
CA PHE A 478 2.05 13.98 -8.34
C PHE A 478 1.01 14.90 -7.69
N THR A 479 0.89 14.89 -6.36
CA THR A 479 -0.02 15.76 -5.60
C THR A 479 0.24 17.23 -5.90
N ALA A 480 1.51 17.67 -5.93
CA ALA A 480 1.89 19.02 -6.34
C ALA A 480 1.44 19.32 -7.78
N SER A 481 1.92 18.53 -8.76
CA SER A 481 1.71 18.79 -10.19
C SER A 481 0.23 18.75 -10.59
N SER A 482 -0.54 17.79 -10.08
CA SER A 482 -1.99 17.71 -10.33
C SER A 482 -2.75 18.87 -9.71
N THR A 483 -2.35 19.34 -8.51
CA THR A 483 -2.98 20.50 -7.87
C THR A 483 -2.68 21.80 -8.62
N ILE A 484 -1.45 22.00 -9.11
CA ILE A 484 -1.10 23.16 -9.94
C ILE A 484 -1.82 23.11 -11.30
N ALA A 485 -1.90 21.94 -11.94
CA ALA A 485 -2.68 21.78 -13.18
C ALA A 485 -4.17 22.09 -12.95
N TRP A 486 -4.76 21.61 -11.84
CA TRP A 486 -6.13 21.96 -11.45
C TRP A 486 -6.31 23.45 -11.21
N PHE A 487 -5.38 24.11 -10.50
CA PHE A 487 -5.44 25.55 -10.24
C PHE A 487 -5.49 26.37 -11.55
N SER A 488 -4.63 26.06 -12.52
CA SER A 488 -4.65 26.76 -13.82
C SER A 488 -5.89 26.43 -14.65
N LEU A 489 -6.31 25.16 -14.73
CA LEU A 489 -7.51 24.75 -15.47
C LEU A 489 -8.80 25.31 -14.86
N LYS A 490 -8.86 25.50 -13.54
CA LYS A 490 -9.98 26.10 -12.80
C LYS A 490 -9.99 27.64 -12.87
N GLY A 491 -8.89 28.26 -13.29
CA GLY A 491 -8.73 29.71 -13.31
C GLY A 491 -8.44 30.33 -11.93
N PHE A 492 -7.86 29.57 -10.99
CA PHE A 492 -7.43 30.14 -9.71
C PHE A 492 -6.21 31.06 -9.85
N THR A 493 -5.36 30.83 -10.85
CA THR A 493 -4.12 31.57 -11.12
C THR A 493 -4.35 32.88 -11.89
N PRO A 494 -3.49 33.90 -11.67
CA PRO A 494 -3.25 34.96 -12.64
C PRO A 494 -2.74 34.38 -13.98
N PRO A 495 -3.14 34.91 -15.15
CA PRO A 495 -2.77 34.33 -16.45
C PRO A 495 -1.25 34.29 -16.71
N ASP A 496 -0.51 35.25 -16.17
CA ASP A 496 0.95 35.35 -16.23
C ASP A 496 1.68 34.21 -15.50
N VAL A 497 1.00 33.48 -14.61
CA VAL A 497 1.53 32.29 -13.93
C VAL A 497 1.32 31.00 -14.75
N ASN A 498 0.47 31.00 -15.78
CA ASN A 498 0.12 29.76 -16.50
C ASN A 498 1.29 29.17 -17.31
N GLU A 499 2.13 29.98 -17.97
CA GLU A 499 3.36 29.49 -18.64
C GLU A 499 4.34 28.82 -17.65
N THR A 500 4.35 29.30 -16.40
CA THR A 500 5.11 28.70 -15.30
C THR A 500 4.47 27.40 -14.84
N ALA A 501 3.13 27.34 -14.74
CA ALA A 501 2.38 26.13 -14.40
C ALA A 501 2.56 25.01 -15.44
N GLU A 502 2.54 25.31 -16.74
CA GLU A 502 2.88 24.37 -17.81
C GLU A 502 4.27 23.73 -17.61
N THR A 503 5.26 24.58 -17.34
CA THR A 503 6.65 24.19 -17.13
C THR A 503 6.80 23.32 -15.89
N PHE A 504 6.17 23.72 -14.79
CA PHE A 504 6.13 22.98 -13.54
C PHE A 504 5.50 21.59 -13.71
N VAL A 505 4.34 21.51 -14.38
CA VAL A 505 3.63 20.25 -14.65
C VAL A 505 4.43 19.32 -15.56
N ARG A 506 5.13 19.87 -16.56
CA ARG A 506 6.02 19.10 -17.45
C ARG A 506 7.18 18.45 -16.69
N ASP A 507 7.83 19.20 -15.80
CA ASP A 507 8.96 18.69 -15.02
C ASP A 507 8.51 17.64 -13.99
N GLY A 508 7.35 17.86 -13.34
CA GLY A 508 6.72 16.86 -12.48
C GLY A 508 6.30 15.58 -13.23
N MET A 509 5.75 15.72 -14.44
CA MET A 509 5.38 14.60 -15.31
C MET A 509 6.58 13.74 -15.71
N ARG A 510 7.74 14.35 -15.96
CA ARG A 510 9.00 13.62 -16.22
C ARG A 510 9.41 12.75 -15.03
N PHE A 511 9.42 13.28 -13.81
CA PHE A 511 9.74 12.49 -12.61
C PHE A 511 8.75 11.32 -12.40
N LEU A 512 7.47 11.50 -12.74
CA LEU A 512 6.49 10.41 -12.71
C LEU A 512 6.70 9.38 -13.85
N GLN A 513 7.17 9.79 -15.02
CA GLN A 513 7.50 8.89 -16.12
C GLN A 513 8.66 7.95 -15.73
N ASP A 514 9.76 8.53 -15.21
CA ASP A 514 10.91 7.76 -14.75
C ASP A 514 10.55 6.89 -13.53
N GLY A 515 9.75 7.44 -12.60
CA GLY A 515 9.17 6.70 -11.49
C GLY A 515 8.31 5.51 -11.93
N ALA A 516 7.50 5.66 -12.98
CA ALA A 516 6.63 4.61 -13.53
C ALA A 516 7.40 3.46 -14.20
N ASN A 517 8.62 3.71 -14.70
CA ASN A 517 9.51 2.67 -15.22
C ASN A 517 10.10 1.78 -14.10
N ILE A 518 10.14 2.29 -12.86
CA ILE A 518 10.74 1.63 -11.68
C ILE A 518 9.67 1.04 -10.75
N TRP A 519 8.51 1.71 -10.66
CA TRP A 519 7.42 1.43 -9.73
C TRP A 519 6.08 1.34 -10.48
N ILE A 520 5.50 0.13 -10.49
CA ILE A 520 4.17 -0.13 -11.09
C ILE A 520 3.09 0.76 -10.46
N LEU A 521 3.25 1.09 -9.17
CA LEU A 521 2.37 2.00 -8.43
C LEU A 521 2.30 3.43 -9.01
N ALA A 522 3.36 3.92 -9.64
CA ALA A 522 3.40 5.28 -10.19
C ALA A 522 2.78 5.41 -11.60
N VAL A 523 2.51 4.29 -12.28
CA VAL A 523 1.93 4.27 -13.64
C VAL A 523 0.57 4.99 -13.73
N PRO A 524 -0.38 4.85 -12.78
CA PRO A 524 -1.63 5.62 -12.82
C PRO A 524 -1.41 7.12 -12.61
N TRP A 525 -0.50 7.52 -11.71
CA TRP A 525 -0.19 8.93 -11.42
C TRP A 525 0.38 9.64 -12.65
N TYR A 526 1.34 8.99 -13.33
CA TYR A 526 1.89 9.48 -14.60
C TYR A 526 0.81 9.64 -15.68
N ARG A 527 -0.03 8.62 -15.88
CA ARG A 527 -1.12 8.65 -16.88
C ARG A 527 -2.13 9.76 -16.59
N HIS A 528 -2.53 9.92 -15.34
CA HIS A 528 -3.44 10.97 -14.89
C HIS A 528 -2.86 12.37 -15.20
N LEU A 529 -1.62 12.63 -14.77
CA LEU A 529 -0.98 13.92 -15.01
C LEU A 529 -0.74 14.19 -16.50
N THR A 530 -0.48 13.15 -17.31
CA THR A 530 -0.36 13.27 -18.78
C THR A 530 -1.65 13.81 -19.42
N VAL A 531 -2.83 13.41 -18.92
CA VAL A 531 -4.13 13.94 -19.41
C VAL A 531 -4.27 15.42 -19.04
N MET A 532 -3.97 15.79 -17.78
CA MET A 532 -4.00 17.19 -17.34
C MET A 532 -3.03 18.07 -18.14
N ALA A 533 -1.80 17.59 -18.38
CA ALA A 533 -0.79 18.29 -19.16
C ALA A 533 -1.17 18.44 -20.65
N LYS A 534 -1.93 17.50 -21.23
CA LYS A 534 -2.48 17.66 -22.59
C LYS A 534 -3.54 18.76 -22.62
N VAL A 535 -4.49 18.76 -21.67
CA VAL A 535 -5.61 19.71 -21.68
C VAL A 535 -5.15 21.13 -21.34
N LEU A 536 -4.19 21.30 -20.42
CA LEU A 536 -3.57 22.59 -20.09
C LEU A 536 -2.99 23.26 -21.36
N ARG A 537 -2.13 22.54 -22.10
CA ARG A 537 -1.52 22.99 -23.37
C ARG A 537 -2.51 23.29 -24.49
N ASN A 538 -3.69 22.66 -24.46
CA ASN A 538 -4.76 22.91 -25.42
C ASN A 538 -5.65 24.10 -25.00
N GLY A 539 -5.70 24.45 -23.71
CA GLY A 539 -6.50 25.56 -23.18
C GLY A 539 -6.10 26.92 -23.76
N ASP A 540 -4.80 27.22 -23.78
CA ASP A 540 -4.28 28.47 -24.36
C ASP A 540 -4.49 28.58 -25.88
N SER A 541 -4.70 27.45 -26.56
CA SER A 541 -5.10 27.43 -27.98
C SER A 541 -6.58 27.80 -28.17
N ALA A 542 -7.44 27.54 -27.18
CA ALA A 542 -8.85 27.93 -27.17
C ALA A 542 -9.08 29.37 -26.66
N GLY A 543 -8.13 29.94 -25.91
CA GLY A 543 -8.18 31.33 -25.43
C GLY A 543 -8.09 32.39 -26.55
N LYS A 544 -7.64 31.99 -27.75
CA LYS A 544 -7.64 32.86 -28.95
C LYS A 544 -9.01 32.85 -29.63
N LEU A 545 -9.93 33.64 -29.08
CA LEU A 545 -11.10 34.12 -29.81
C LEU A 545 -10.65 34.75 -31.15
N PRO A 546 -11.31 34.44 -32.28
CA PRO A 546 -11.14 35.21 -33.51
C PRO A 546 -11.49 36.68 -33.22
N THR A 547 -10.65 37.61 -33.67
CA THR A 547 -11.04 39.02 -33.71
C THR A 547 -12.08 39.23 -34.83
N ASP A 548 -12.96 40.24 -34.68
CA ASP A 548 -14.07 40.53 -35.61
C ASP A 548 -13.65 40.75 -37.08
N SER A 549 -12.35 40.90 -37.35
CA SER A 549 -11.76 40.84 -38.69
C SER A 549 -12.12 39.57 -39.47
N ASP A 550 -12.12 38.42 -38.80
CA ASP A 550 -12.10 37.12 -39.45
C ASP A 550 -13.51 36.60 -39.78
N LEU A 551 -14.53 37.16 -39.14
CA LEU A 551 -15.94 36.91 -39.46
C LEU A 551 -16.38 37.72 -40.69
N ARG A 552 -15.94 38.99 -40.81
CA ARG A 552 -16.25 39.84 -41.97
C ARG A 552 -15.73 39.29 -43.30
N ALA A 553 -14.64 38.53 -43.28
CA ALA A 553 -14.09 37.89 -44.48
C ALA A 553 -14.96 36.75 -45.08
N LYS A 554 -16.09 36.38 -44.44
CA LYS A 554 -16.97 35.28 -44.91
C LYS A 554 -18.38 35.70 -45.35
N GLU A 555 -18.82 36.92 -45.08
CA GLU A 555 -20.16 37.39 -45.48
C GLU A 555 -20.20 38.05 -46.87
N GLU A 556 -19.05 38.42 -47.44
CA GLU A 556 -18.98 39.22 -48.68
C GLU A 556 -19.01 38.40 -49.99
N VAL A 557 -19.32 37.10 -49.95
CA VAL A 557 -19.32 36.20 -51.13
C VAL A 557 -20.63 35.38 -51.29
N THR A 558 -21.77 35.95 -50.91
CA THR A 558 -23.09 35.38 -51.26
C THR A 558 -24.11 36.44 -51.70
N GLY A 559 -24.11 36.79 -52.99
CA GLY A 559 -25.28 37.43 -53.62
C GLY A 559 -24.96 38.47 -54.71
N LEU A 560 -24.79 38.03 -55.96
CA LEU A 560 -25.04 38.88 -57.13
C LEU A 560 -25.33 38.05 -58.40
N ASP A 561 -26.59 38.13 -58.82
CA ASP A 561 -27.20 37.91 -60.14
C ASP A 561 -27.04 36.63 -60.99
N SER A 562 -28.19 36.23 -61.56
CA SER A 562 -28.32 35.26 -62.64
C SER A 562 -28.20 35.93 -64.02
N ARG A 563 -27.44 35.31 -64.94
CA ARG A 563 -27.60 35.27 -66.43
C ARG A 563 -26.22 35.27 -67.12
N ASN A 564 -25.84 34.15 -67.75
CA ASN A 564 -25.87 34.09 -69.22
C ASN A 564 -25.79 32.65 -69.75
N THR A 565 -26.01 32.48 -71.06
CA THR A 565 -25.93 31.21 -71.80
C THR A 565 -24.55 31.01 -72.45
N GLY A 566 -24.13 29.75 -72.66
CA GLY A 566 -22.93 29.47 -73.46
C GLY A 566 -22.38 28.04 -73.39
N HIS A 567 -22.45 27.35 -74.52
CA HIS A 567 -21.70 26.15 -74.94
C HIS A 567 -20.24 26.04 -74.43
N PRO A 568 -19.68 24.81 -74.28
CA PRO A 568 -19.32 24.00 -75.45
C PRO A 568 -19.94 22.60 -75.51
N ALA A 569 -20.12 22.11 -76.73
CA ALA A 569 -20.36 20.71 -77.05
C ALA A 569 -19.37 20.26 -78.13
N ASP A 570 -19.08 18.96 -78.13
CA ASP A 570 -18.46 18.16 -79.19
C ASP A 570 -17.15 18.61 -79.86
N ARG A 571 -16.14 17.73 -79.72
CA ARG A 571 -15.78 16.94 -80.89
C ARG A 571 -15.55 15.47 -80.52
N MET A 572 -16.37 14.59 -81.08
CA MET A 572 -16.23 13.14 -80.97
C MET A 572 -15.10 12.63 -81.87
N GLU A 573 -14.50 11.49 -81.49
CA GLU A 573 -14.16 10.43 -82.44
C GLU A 573 -14.43 9.07 -81.78
N TYR A 574 -14.45 7.98 -82.56
CA TYR A 574 -15.41 6.90 -82.36
C TYR A 574 -14.77 5.50 -82.34
N GLU A 575 -15.21 4.64 -81.41
CA GLU A 575 -15.19 3.15 -81.52
C GLU A 575 -13.84 2.42 -81.62
N ARG A 576 -13.71 1.09 -81.45
CA ARG A 576 -14.46 0.01 -80.72
C ARG A 576 -13.59 -1.27 -80.86
N HIS A 577 -13.60 -2.18 -79.88
CA HIS A 577 -13.66 -3.66 -80.01
C HIS A 577 -12.93 -4.44 -78.89
N SER A 578 -13.66 -5.37 -78.27
CA SER A 578 -13.18 -6.56 -77.55
C SER A 578 -13.01 -7.74 -78.55
N PRO A 579 -12.70 -9.00 -78.17
CA PRO A 579 -12.36 -9.57 -76.84
C PRO A 579 -11.16 -10.56 -76.86
N ALA A 580 -10.80 -11.15 -75.70
CA ALA A 580 -10.51 -12.60 -75.56
C ALA A 580 -10.23 -13.02 -74.11
N HIS A 581 -10.65 -14.24 -73.74
CA HIS A 581 -10.15 -15.03 -72.60
C HIS A 581 -9.13 -16.07 -73.10
N PRO A 582 -8.35 -16.71 -72.21
CA PRO A 582 -8.66 -18.12 -71.92
C PRO A 582 -9.06 -18.40 -70.45
N ALA A 583 -9.33 -19.67 -70.14
CA ALA A 583 -9.63 -20.22 -68.81
C ALA A 583 -9.05 -21.63 -68.67
N GLU A 584 -9.06 -22.22 -67.46
CA GLU A 584 -9.70 -23.52 -67.13
C GLU A 584 -9.43 -23.97 -65.66
N PHE A 585 -10.51 -24.39 -64.97
CA PHE A 585 -10.71 -25.44 -63.93
C PHE A 585 -9.64 -25.84 -62.87
N SER A 586 -9.98 -26.33 -61.65
CA SER A 586 -11.29 -26.68 -61.05
C SER A 586 -11.33 -26.57 -59.50
N GLU A 587 -12.48 -26.11 -58.96
CA GLU A 587 -13.19 -26.60 -57.73
C GLU A 587 -12.50 -26.65 -56.33
N HIS A 588 -13.20 -26.55 -55.17
CA HIS A 588 -14.65 -26.49 -54.86
C HIS A 588 -14.94 -25.66 -53.56
N ARG A 589 -16.21 -25.25 -53.40
CA ARG A 589 -16.96 -24.56 -52.29
C ARG A 589 -16.42 -24.70 -50.82
N GLY A 590 -16.63 -23.79 -49.85
CA GLY A 590 -17.49 -22.58 -49.73
C GLY A 590 -18.59 -22.73 -48.63
N SER A 591 -19.06 -21.73 -47.84
CA SER A 591 -18.79 -20.28 -47.72
C SER A 591 -19.41 -19.63 -46.44
N GLU A 592 -19.03 -18.37 -46.11
CA GLU A 592 -19.80 -17.33 -45.37
C GLU A 592 -19.94 -17.38 -43.79
N PRO A 593 -20.62 -16.44 -43.06
CA PRO A 593 -19.97 -15.44 -42.19
C PRO A 593 -20.24 -15.59 -40.65
N PRO A 594 -19.62 -14.78 -39.75
CA PRO A 594 -19.58 -15.08 -38.31
C PRO A 594 -20.87 -14.75 -37.53
N ARG A 595 -21.11 -15.51 -36.44
CA ARG A 595 -22.25 -15.33 -35.52
C ARG A 595 -21.82 -15.08 -34.07
N LYS A 596 -22.68 -14.37 -33.32
CA LYS A 596 -22.56 -14.09 -31.88
C LYS A 596 -23.12 -15.23 -31.01
N SER A 597 -22.84 -15.12 -29.71
CA SER A 597 -23.62 -15.63 -28.55
C SER A 597 -23.31 -17.04 -28.03
N GLY A 598 -23.48 -17.22 -26.72
CA GLY A 598 -23.65 -18.53 -26.08
C GLY A 598 -22.85 -18.78 -24.80
N PHE A 599 -23.39 -18.42 -23.64
CA PHE A 599 -23.18 -19.21 -22.42
C PHE A 599 -24.55 -19.44 -21.75
N THR A 600 -24.88 -20.69 -21.47
CA THR A 600 -26.26 -21.10 -21.17
C THR A 600 -26.32 -21.93 -19.88
N THR A 601 -27.12 -21.50 -18.92
CA THR A 601 -27.48 -22.28 -17.72
C THR A 601 -28.56 -23.32 -18.05
N ILE A 602 -28.42 -24.56 -17.58
CA ILE A 602 -29.47 -25.58 -17.63
C ILE A 602 -29.62 -26.27 -16.26
N ASN A 603 -30.88 -26.51 -15.86
CA ASN A 603 -31.29 -27.09 -14.58
C ASN A 603 -31.70 -28.57 -14.70
N GLY A 604 -31.81 -29.26 -13.55
CA GLY A 604 -32.66 -30.46 -13.39
C GLY A 604 -32.45 -31.18 -12.05
N GLY A 605 -33.48 -31.66 -11.32
CA GLY A 605 -34.92 -31.41 -11.46
C GLY A 605 -35.81 -32.51 -10.86
N SER A 606 -36.73 -32.15 -9.95
CA SER A 606 -37.85 -32.97 -9.43
C SER A 606 -37.50 -34.22 -8.58
N GLY A 607 -38.37 -34.74 -7.69
CA GLY A 607 -39.66 -34.26 -7.18
C GLY A 607 -40.41 -35.30 -6.31
N ALA A 608 -41.52 -34.90 -5.66
CA ALA A 608 -42.49 -35.72 -4.88
C ALA A 608 -42.01 -36.36 -3.53
N ALA A 609 -42.85 -36.69 -2.53
CA ALA A 609 -44.19 -36.19 -2.11
C ALA A 609 -44.58 -36.76 -0.71
N SER A 610 -45.71 -36.26 -0.16
CA SER A 610 -46.56 -36.80 0.93
C SER A 610 -46.23 -36.52 2.42
N THR A 611 -47.28 -36.65 3.25
CA THR A 611 -47.51 -36.12 4.62
C THR A 611 -47.91 -37.29 5.58
N PRO A 612 -48.35 -37.18 6.89
CA PRO A 612 -49.20 -36.13 7.50
C PRO A 612 -49.05 -35.77 9.01
N ALA A 613 -49.85 -34.75 9.40
CA ALA A 613 -50.48 -34.49 10.70
C ALA A 613 -49.64 -34.13 11.97
N GLY A 614 -50.08 -33.17 12.80
CA GLY A 614 -51.21 -32.24 12.59
C GLY A 614 -51.58 -31.36 13.79
N THR A 615 -52.50 -30.40 13.55
CA THR A 615 -53.45 -29.72 14.47
C THR A 615 -52.95 -29.09 15.78
N SER A 616 -53.45 -27.95 16.32
CA SER A 616 -54.36 -26.82 15.97
C SER A 616 -54.54 -26.00 17.30
N PRO A 617 -55.27 -24.85 17.40
CA PRO A 617 -56.05 -24.11 16.41
C PRO A 617 -55.72 -22.59 16.29
N LEU A 618 -56.50 -21.88 15.48
CA LEU A 618 -56.54 -20.41 15.32
C LEU A 618 -57.49 -19.73 16.33
N PRO A 619 -57.53 -18.38 16.34
CA PRO A 619 -58.77 -17.72 15.91
C PRO A 619 -58.58 -16.72 14.74
N GLN A 620 -59.71 -16.37 14.12
CA GLN A 620 -59.92 -15.47 12.98
C GLN A 620 -61.11 -14.55 13.32
N PRO A 621 -61.55 -13.59 12.45
CA PRO A 621 -60.84 -12.86 11.39
C PRO A 621 -61.12 -11.33 11.43
N GLN A 622 -60.39 -10.51 10.65
CA GLN A 622 -60.96 -9.28 10.07
C GLN A 622 -60.22 -8.76 8.82
N ALA A 623 -61.01 -8.21 7.89
CA ALA A 623 -60.75 -7.40 6.68
C ALA A 623 -59.38 -7.41 5.96
N LYS A 624 -59.44 -7.60 4.62
CA LYS A 624 -58.38 -7.23 3.66
C LYS A 624 -58.11 -5.72 3.64
N ALA A 625 -56.85 -5.35 3.41
CA ALA A 625 -56.47 -4.19 2.61
C ALA A 625 -55.42 -4.66 1.58
N GLU A 626 -55.45 -4.14 0.35
CA GLU A 626 -54.61 -4.63 -0.75
C GLU A 626 -53.49 -3.62 -1.05
N SER A 627 -52.24 -4.10 -1.12
CA SER A 627 -51.09 -3.28 -1.49
C SER A 627 -51.00 -3.14 -3.02
N PRO A 628 -50.83 -1.92 -3.57
CA PRO A 628 -50.73 -1.72 -5.01
C PRO A 628 -49.38 -2.21 -5.57
N ALA A 629 -49.40 -2.66 -6.83
CA ALA A 629 -48.19 -2.91 -7.61
C ALA A 629 -47.53 -1.60 -8.08
N PRO A 630 -46.21 -1.56 -8.34
CA PRO A 630 -45.54 -0.37 -8.84
C PRO A 630 -46.00 -0.02 -10.27
N SER A 631 -46.39 1.23 -10.48
CA SER A 631 -46.80 1.80 -11.77
C SER A 631 -45.59 2.22 -12.62
N SER A 632 -45.69 2.04 -13.94
CA SER A 632 -44.62 2.32 -14.91
C SER A 632 -44.77 3.67 -15.63
N THR A 633 -43.86 4.60 -15.36
CA THR A 633 -43.40 5.72 -16.21
C THR A 633 -42.05 6.20 -15.65
N GLU A 634 -41.11 6.77 -16.40
CA GLU A 634 -41.11 7.15 -17.83
C GLU A 634 -39.71 6.90 -18.42
N ASP A 635 -39.60 6.78 -19.75
CA ASP A 635 -38.35 6.45 -20.44
C ASP A 635 -37.56 7.71 -20.84
N GLN A 636 -36.29 7.80 -20.45
CA GLN A 636 -35.37 8.87 -20.87
C GLN A 636 -33.99 8.32 -21.24
N GLY A 637 -33.89 7.79 -22.46
CA GLY A 637 -32.79 8.13 -23.38
C GLY A 637 -31.37 7.92 -22.87
N ILE A 638 -30.97 6.67 -22.63
CA ILE A 638 -29.54 6.32 -22.59
C ILE A 638 -29.01 6.33 -24.02
N ASP A 639 -28.60 7.51 -24.51
CA ASP A 639 -28.01 7.63 -25.85
C ASP A 639 -26.85 8.63 -25.91
N SER A 640 -25.66 8.14 -25.54
CA SER A 640 -24.39 8.61 -26.10
C SER A 640 -23.29 7.58 -25.82
N VAL A 641 -23.11 6.63 -26.73
CA VAL A 641 -21.87 5.84 -26.80
C VAL A 641 -20.75 6.80 -27.20
N THR A 642 -19.93 7.23 -26.25
CA THR A 642 -18.78 8.11 -26.53
C THR A 642 -17.79 7.40 -27.44
N HIS A 643 -17.63 7.91 -28.66
CA HIS A 643 -16.57 7.49 -29.55
C HIS A 643 -15.19 7.72 -28.88
N PRO A 644 -14.20 6.83 -29.09
CA PRO A 644 -12.84 7.04 -28.62
C PRO A 644 -12.16 8.14 -29.46
N GLY A 645 -12.49 9.40 -29.18
CA GLY A 645 -12.04 10.56 -29.95
C GLY A 645 -12.56 11.93 -29.50
N SER A 646 -13.50 12.03 -28.56
CA SER A 646 -13.89 13.31 -27.96
C SER A 646 -12.80 13.79 -26.99
N ASP A 647 -12.06 14.85 -27.35
CA ASP A 647 -11.13 15.50 -26.43
C ASP A 647 -11.90 16.24 -25.33
N MET A 648 -11.70 15.81 -24.08
CA MET A 648 -12.37 16.34 -22.90
C MET A 648 -12.00 17.81 -22.68
N THR A 649 -12.99 18.66 -22.42
CA THR A 649 -12.75 20.10 -22.16
C THR A 649 -12.10 20.32 -20.78
N ALA A 650 -11.46 21.49 -20.60
CA ALA A 650 -10.89 21.89 -19.32
C ALA A 650 -11.91 21.87 -18.18
N ALA A 651 -13.15 22.31 -18.43
CA ALA A 651 -14.22 22.33 -17.44
C ALA A 651 -14.66 20.92 -17.02
N GLU A 652 -14.84 20.00 -17.98
CA GLU A 652 -15.16 18.59 -17.70
C GLU A 652 -14.03 17.91 -16.93
N LEU A 653 -12.77 18.16 -17.28
CA LEU A 653 -11.62 17.60 -16.58
C LEU A 653 -11.51 18.13 -15.15
N CYS A 654 -11.75 19.43 -14.91
CA CYS A 654 -11.84 19.99 -13.56
C CYS A 654 -12.94 19.31 -12.74
N MET A 655 -14.15 19.14 -13.29
CA MET A 655 -15.25 18.47 -12.57
C MET A 655 -14.95 16.99 -12.29
N ALA A 656 -14.31 16.28 -13.22
CA ALA A 656 -13.88 14.91 -13.03
C ALA A 656 -12.81 14.79 -11.92
N PHE A 657 -11.80 15.67 -11.94
CA PHE A 657 -10.75 15.71 -10.91
C PHE A 657 -11.32 16.09 -9.55
N GLU A 658 -12.21 17.08 -9.48
CA GLU A 658 -12.88 17.49 -8.24
C GLU A 658 -13.70 16.35 -7.62
N ARG A 659 -14.38 15.53 -8.44
CA ARG A 659 -15.03 14.30 -7.97
C ARG A 659 -14.00 13.28 -7.44
N GLN A 660 -12.93 13.02 -8.17
CA GLN A 660 -11.86 12.10 -7.75
C GLN A 660 -11.20 12.52 -6.42
N LEU A 661 -11.09 13.83 -6.15
CA LEU A 661 -10.61 14.37 -4.88
C LEU A 661 -11.63 14.28 -3.74
N LEU A 662 -12.93 14.22 -4.02
CA LEU A 662 -13.97 13.92 -3.02
C LEU A 662 -14.05 12.42 -2.71
N GLU A 663 -13.84 11.57 -3.72
CA GLU A 663 -13.85 10.10 -3.65
C GLU A 663 -12.53 9.51 -3.13
N LEU A 664 -11.48 10.36 -2.98
CA LEU A 664 -10.15 10.04 -2.48
C LEU A 664 -9.34 9.09 -3.38
N ASP A 665 -9.58 9.15 -4.69
CA ASP A 665 -8.93 8.30 -5.71
C ASP A 665 -7.41 8.43 -5.73
N ASP A 666 -6.86 9.63 -5.49
CA ASP A 666 -5.41 9.85 -5.47
C ASP A 666 -4.74 9.15 -4.26
N LEU A 667 -5.40 9.20 -3.11
CA LEU A 667 -5.02 8.47 -1.90
C LEU A 667 -5.24 6.95 -2.06
N ALA A 668 -6.32 6.51 -2.71
CA ALA A 668 -6.55 5.10 -3.02
C ALA A 668 -5.43 4.55 -3.93
N ALA A 669 -5.07 5.29 -4.98
CA ALA A 669 -3.96 4.98 -5.87
C ALA A 669 -2.61 5.00 -5.13
N PHE A 670 -2.40 5.90 -4.17
CA PHE A 670 -1.24 5.87 -3.28
C PHE A 670 -1.16 4.57 -2.46
N MET A 671 -2.28 4.09 -1.92
CA MET A 671 -2.35 2.87 -1.10
C MET A 671 -2.43 1.57 -1.92
N GLY A 672 -2.27 1.65 -3.25
CA GLY A 672 -2.33 0.52 -4.19
C GLY A 672 -3.73 -0.08 -4.38
N GLY A 673 -4.79 0.65 -4.01
CA GLY A 673 -6.17 0.34 -4.39
C GLY A 673 -6.56 1.02 -5.73
N GLY A 674 -7.73 0.66 -6.26
CA GLY A 674 -8.39 1.36 -7.37
C GLY A 674 -7.67 1.32 -8.73
N VAL A 675 -8.05 0.37 -9.60
CA VAL A 675 -8.92 0.74 -10.73
C VAL A 675 -10.24 0.01 -10.51
#